data_AF-A0A7C9HX42-F1
#
_entry.id   AF-A0A7C9HX42-F1
#
_cell.length_a   1.000
_cell.length_b   1.000
_cell.length_c   1.000
_cell.angle_alpha   90.00
_cell.angle_beta   90.00
_cell.angle_gamma   90.00
#
_symmetry.space_group_name_H-M   'P 1'
#
loop_
_entity.id
_entity.type
_entity.pdbx_description
1 polymer ?
#
loop_
_entity_poly.entity_id
_entity_poly.type
_entity_poly.pdbx_seq_one_letter_code
_entity_poly.pdbx_strand_id
1 'polypeptide(L)'
;MILHRRSGGFSLLEVLVAIVVLTVGLLALAALQGSLTRSSSDAKTRARVSAMLAARMDALRGSNYGNLTPEGAQAAIVSADGVPANDCDPATPDNTDWIDCARVESGIGSLTAQQTINTWYGAGSFATPAPALNAQDPRVAQFKRVTLNAWWNDASGVRHDLQLISDVSSMTLTSSIVVPPDPLSAATGGPIVRTTTPATAGVIPIALGAQSTSATTNPSPELVGSKNNQIIVGTRYSVLNYSPPGFGNSVQIQKRFDQEVVKCSCKYGAGGNNLPTIYRTALWPAVWTGESYAVAQPAGNPAAPGQSRASGPRSGVTQSDLCQECCRDHHDTGDNTQVRFDPERNDNSVAKYDLNNSNVLVVVNNTSSGNYVDACRLVRVDGFWRTASDLYARQFGLLETQPQSGVAAKVGLPTNDAVTAYTAYVKQFLAGYDGSAATRTGAQAAFDLISAFNAPTINIATASNSDYRYLHGRGLYVDYLEADARTKLGETLADTDADGDCPTGTPAEECVMPFLPFTTVNLTEIAKWTASNTNVLTVNSGNLLASDPLQPSGSRTIGKTNGTSNNSGEMRRSSSGVAINASMTTLAGVDPNDNSEVTIDSQAFQVGGSTGGTFDVRVTGGGGNPFVFATVTSDVNRECLKPAGTDHHCVLSGGNNLPQSGSILLSNYWLEDTVNRSITGNCGGRSVTDTIAVPRFRNYELTSASVGGVNGIIGLPSNDNKVSETTSVTFTSIAQGALILAGFSEQAGSPSYATIATCSTNGGGNKIINPTWNKPWL
;
A
#
# COMPACT_ATOMS: atom_id res chain seq x y z
N MET A 1 -59.47 -18.62 -73.62
CA MET A 1 -60.06 -17.27 -73.71
C MET A 1 -60.19 -16.73 -72.31
N ILE A 2 -59.43 -15.67 -71.98
CA ILE A 2 -59.29 -15.15 -70.61
C ILE A 2 -60.58 -14.43 -70.21
N LEU A 3 -61.35 -15.02 -69.30
CA LEU A 3 -62.48 -14.39 -68.61
C LEU A 3 -61.92 -13.34 -67.65
N HIS A 4 -62.10 -12.06 -67.97
CA HIS A 4 -61.87 -10.97 -67.01
C HIS A 4 -62.88 -11.09 -65.87
N ARG A 5 -62.40 -11.45 -64.67
CA ARG A 5 -63.17 -11.33 -63.43
C ARG A 5 -63.51 -9.84 -63.23
N ARG A 6 -64.80 -9.53 -63.19
CA ARG A 6 -65.28 -8.21 -62.76
C ARG A 6 -64.87 -8.00 -61.30
N SER A 7 -64.01 -7.02 -61.07
CA SER A 7 -63.68 -6.52 -59.74
C SER A 7 -64.98 -6.00 -59.10
N GLY A 8 -65.47 -6.67 -58.06
CA GLY A 8 -66.58 -6.17 -57.26
C GLY A 8 -66.12 -4.89 -56.55
N GLY A 9 -66.73 -3.75 -56.89
CA GLY A 9 -66.51 -2.51 -56.15
C GLY A 9 -67.06 -2.62 -54.74
N PHE A 10 -66.42 -1.92 -53.79
CA PHE A 10 -66.82 -1.89 -52.39
C PHE A 10 -68.26 -1.38 -52.21
N SER A 11 -69.01 -2.02 -51.33
CA SER A 11 -70.35 -1.55 -50.93
C SER A 11 -70.23 -0.29 -50.06
N LEU A 12 -71.17 0.64 -50.21
CA LEU A 12 -71.23 1.88 -49.40
C LEU A 12 -71.32 1.58 -47.89
N LEU A 13 -71.89 0.43 -47.51
CA LEU A 13 -71.95 -0.06 -46.13
C LEU A 13 -70.55 -0.45 -45.58
N GLU A 14 -69.72 -1.03 -46.44
CA GLU A 14 -68.37 -1.52 -46.09
C GLU A 14 -67.43 -0.34 -45.82
N VAL A 15 -67.55 0.73 -46.62
CA VAL A 15 -66.86 2.01 -46.39
C VAL A 15 -67.31 2.65 -45.08
N LEU A 16 -68.61 2.60 -44.76
CA LEU A 16 -69.15 3.21 -43.54
C LEU A 16 -68.69 2.46 -42.28
N VAL A 17 -68.68 1.11 -42.31
CA VAL A 17 -68.12 0.29 -41.21
C VAL A 17 -66.63 0.54 -41.05
N ALA A 18 -65.87 0.65 -42.14
CA ALA A 18 -64.44 0.96 -42.08
C ALA A 18 -64.17 2.33 -41.42
N ILE A 19 -64.97 3.36 -41.72
CA ILE A 19 -64.86 4.68 -41.08
C ILE A 19 -65.14 4.59 -39.57
N VAL A 20 -66.16 3.83 -39.14
CA VAL A 20 -66.48 3.67 -37.71
C VAL A 20 -65.34 2.95 -36.97
N VAL A 21 -64.81 1.86 -37.51
CA VAL A 21 -63.69 1.14 -36.89
C VAL A 21 -62.43 2.02 -36.82
N LEU A 22 -62.15 2.79 -37.89
CA LEU A 22 -60.99 3.66 -37.95
C LEU A 22 -61.12 4.86 -36.98
N THR A 23 -62.31 5.44 -36.83
CA THR A 23 -62.55 6.53 -35.87
C THR A 23 -62.43 6.06 -34.42
N VAL A 24 -62.98 4.88 -34.07
CA VAL A 24 -62.83 4.30 -32.72
C VAL A 24 -61.36 3.94 -32.45
N GLY A 25 -60.65 3.37 -33.43
CA GLY A 25 -59.22 3.04 -33.31
C GLY A 25 -58.34 4.27 -33.10
N LEU A 26 -58.62 5.37 -33.82
CA LEU A 26 -57.91 6.65 -33.63
C LEU A 26 -58.22 7.29 -32.27
N LEU A 27 -59.45 7.18 -31.77
CA LEU A 27 -59.82 7.69 -30.45
C LEU A 27 -59.10 6.93 -29.33
N ALA A 28 -59.00 5.60 -29.44
CA ALA A 28 -58.28 4.76 -28.49
C ALA A 28 -56.76 5.04 -28.50
N LEU A 29 -56.18 5.24 -29.70
CA LEU A 29 -54.77 5.62 -29.83
C LEU A 29 -54.49 6.99 -29.20
N ALA A 30 -55.36 7.97 -29.41
CA ALA A 30 -55.23 9.30 -28.80
C ALA A 30 -55.31 9.23 -27.26
N ALA A 31 -56.22 8.42 -26.71
CA ALA A 31 -56.32 8.21 -25.27
C ALA A 31 -55.06 7.54 -24.69
N LEU A 32 -54.49 6.55 -25.39
CA LEU A 32 -53.24 5.89 -25.00
C LEU A 32 -52.04 6.83 -25.07
N GLN A 33 -51.90 7.59 -26.17
CA GLN A 33 -50.84 8.59 -26.34
C GLN A 33 -50.90 9.68 -25.25
N GLY A 34 -52.11 10.13 -24.90
CA GLY A 34 -52.30 11.07 -23.79
C GLY A 34 -51.94 10.47 -22.43
N SER A 35 -52.29 9.20 -22.18
CA SER A 35 -51.92 8.49 -20.95
C SER A 35 -50.40 8.31 -20.82
N LEU A 36 -49.74 7.82 -21.87
CA LEU A 36 -48.28 7.63 -21.89
C LEU A 36 -47.52 8.94 -21.70
N THR A 37 -47.99 10.03 -22.33
CA THR A 37 -47.38 11.35 -22.16
C THR A 37 -47.48 11.84 -20.71
N ARG A 38 -48.64 11.67 -20.06
CA ARG A 38 -48.83 12.00 -18.64
C ARG A 38 -47.97 11.14 -17.73
N SER A 39 -47.95 9.82 -17.92
CA SER A 39 -47.12 8.91 -17.13
C SER A 39 -45.62 9.18 -17.30
N SER A 40 -45.18 9.54 -18.52
CA SER A 40 -43.79 9.94 -18.79
C SER A 40 -43.43 11.25 -18.10
N SER A 41 -44.34 12.23 -18.10
CA SER A 41 -44.17 13.49 -17.38
C SER A 41 -44.11 13.31 -15.85
N ASP A 42 -44.96 12.45 -15.29
CA ASP A 42 -44.93 12.14 -13.85
C ASP A 42 -43.64 11.39 -13.46
N ALA A 43 -43.23 10.41 -14.26
CA ALA A 43 -41.98 9.68 -14.05
C ALA A 43 -40.76 10.62 -14.11
N LYS A 44 -40.72 11.56 -15.06
CA LYS A 44 -39.68 12.60 -15.13
C LYS A 44 -39.66 13.46 -13.87
N THR A 45 -40.82 13.88 -13.38
CA THR A 45 -40.94 14.72 -12.17
C THR A 45 -40.41 14.00 -10.94
N ARG A 46 -40.86 12.75 -10.70
CA ARG A 46 -40.39 11.90 -9.59
C ARG A 46 -38.88 11.67 -9.66
N ALA A 47 -38.33 11.40 -10.85
CA ALA A 47 -36.90 11.17 -11.04
C ALA A 47 -36.05 12.40 -10.74
N ARG A 48 -36.54 13.61 -11.07
CA ARG A 48 -35.83 14.86 -10.76
C ARG A 48 -35.87 15.20 -9.27
N VAL A 49 -37.02 15.04 -8.63
CA VAL A 49 -37.16 15.27 -7.19
C VAL A 49 -36.37 14.22 -6.39
N SER A 50 -36.31 12.97 -6.82
CA SER A 50 -35.49 11.94 -6.14
C SER A 50 -33.99 12.21 -6.27
N ALA A 51 -33.51 12.62 -7.45
CA ALA A 51 -32.12 13.02 -7.65
C ALA A 51 -31.73 14.22 -6.76
N MET A 52 -32.63 15.19 -6.63
CA MET A 52 -32.48 16.33 -5.72
C MET A 52 -32.35 15.88 -4.26
N LEU A 53 -33.22 14.96 -3.81
CA LEU A 53 -33.19 14.45 -2.42
C LEU A 53 -31.88 13.73 -2.15
N ALA A 54 -31.41 12.92 -3.11
CA ALA A 54 -30.14 12.22 -3.02
C ALA A 54 -28.95 13.19 -2.92
N ALA A 55 -28.88 14.18 -3.81
CA ALA A 55 -27.81 15.18 -3.79
C ALA A 55 -27.78 15.98 -2.48
N ARG A 56 -28.96 16.38 -1.97
CA ARG A 56 -29.06 17.06 -0.67
C ARG A 56 -28.64 16.14 0.48
N MET A 57 -29.04 14.88 0.46
CA MET A 57 -28.64 13.89 1.46
C MET A 57 -27.12 13.68 1.46
N ASP A 58 -26.49 13.63 0.30
CA ASP A 58 -25.03 13.50 0.19
C ASP A 58 -24.29 14.75 0.68
N ALA A 59 -24.82 15.95 0.43
CA ALA A 59 -24.30 17.17 1.03
C ALA A 59 -24.39 17.17 2.58
N LEU A 60 -25.50 16.65 3.13
CA LEU A 60 -25.67 16.49 4.57
C LEU A 60 -24.74 15.42 5.15
N ARG A 61 -24.51 14.31 4.45
CA ARG A 61 -23.52 13.29 4.84
C ARG A 61 -22.08 13.80 4.76
N GLY A 62 -21.78 14.66 3.80
CA GLY A 62 -20.47 15.33 3.68
C GLY A 62 -20.22 16.37 4.78
N SER A 63 -21.27 16.77 5.51
CA SER A 63 -21.14 17.65 6.67
C SER A 63 -20.75 16.83 7.90
N ASN A 64 -19.78 17.31 8.68
CA ASN A 64 -19.36 16.66 9.92
C ASN A 64 -20.58 16.36 10.82
N TYR A 65 -20.57 15.23 11.52
CA TYR A 65 -21.66 14.82 12.43
C TYR A 65 -22.11 15.93 13.41
N GLY A 66 -21.15 16.72 13.91
CA GLY A 66 -21.41 17.87 14.79
C GLY A 66 -22.15 19.04 14.11
N ASN A 67 -22.04 19.19 12.79
CA ASN A 67 -22.67 20.27 12.01
C ASN A 67 -24.11 19.93 11.58
N LEU A 68 -24.59 18.70 11.82
CA LEU A 68 -25.98 18.31 11.61
C LEU A 68 -26.86 18.89 12.74
N THR A 69 -27.10 20.20 12.67
CA THR A 69 -27.86 21.00 13.63
C THR A 69 -28.66 22.08 12.90
N PRO A 70 -29.78 22.59 13.46
CA PRO A 70 -30.44 22.14 14.69
C PRO A 70 -31.11 20.76 14.53
N GLU A 71 -31.24 20.04 15.64
CA GLU A 71 -32.00 18.79 15.73
C GLU A 71 -33.51 19.08 15.81
N GLY A 72 -34.33 18.15 15.32
CA GLY A 72 -35.78 18.33 15.15
C GLY A 72 -36.20 18.59 13.72
N ALA A 73 -37.50 18.84 13.54
CA ALA A 73 -38.06 19.24 12.25
C ALA A 73 -37.64 20.67 11.94
N GLN A 74 -36.99 20.85 10.80
CA GLN A 74 -36.57 22.16 10.30
C GLN A 74 -37.74 22.83 9.57
N ALA A 75 -37.64 24.15 9.36
CA ALA A 75 -38.59 24.88 8.54
C ALA A 75 -38.64 24.28 7.13
N ALA A 76 -39.84 24.10 6.59
CA ALA A 76 -40.00 23.66 5.21
C ALA A 76 -39.44 24.75 4.27
N ILE A 77 -38.65 24.31 3.30
CA ILE A 77 -38.10 25.14 2.24
C ILE A 77 -39.04 24.98 1.05
N VAL A 78 -39.63 26.09 0.61
CA VAL A 78 -40.48 26.14 -0.57
C VAL A 78 -39.64 26.77 -1.68
N SER A 79 -39.63 26.16 -2.85
CA SER A 79 -39.06 26.75 -4.07
C SER A 79 -39.68 28.14 -4.29
N ALA A 80 -38.88 29.15 -4.61
CA ALA A 80 -39.36 30.51 -4.63
C ALA A 80 -40.38 30.76 -5.77
N ASP A 81 -41.52 31.38 -5.44
CA ASP A 81 -42.57 31.73 -6.39
C ASP A 81 -42.14 32.92 -7.26
N GLY A 82 -42.35 32.83 -8.58
CA GLY A 82 -42.10 33.94 -9.51
C GLY A 82 -40.65 34.13 -9.94
N VAL A 83 -39.77 33.19 -9.60
CA VAL A 83 -38.38 33.25 -9.99
C VAL A 83 -38.21 32.86 -11.48
N PRO A 84 -37.53 33.69 -12.30
CA PRO A 84 -37.38 33.42 -13.73
C PRO A 84 -36.58 32.13 -13.97
N ALA A 85 -36.77 31.50 -15.14
CA ALA A 85 -36.22 30.18 -15.49
C ALA A 85 -34.67 30.09 -15.47
N ASN A 86 -33.97 31.19 -15.16
CA ASN A 86 -32.53 31.33 -15.08
C ASN A 86 -31.97 31.31 -13.64
N ASP A 87 -32.76 31.03 -12.62
CA ASP A 87 -32.29 30.89 -11.23
C ASP A 87 -31.65 29.53 -10.91
N CYS A 88 -31.58 28.65 -11.91
CA CYS A 88 -30.56 27.61 -11.93
C CYS A 88 -29.19 28.22 -12.31
N ASP A 89 -28.78 29.33 -11.67
CA ASP A 89 -27.58 30.06 -12.05
C ASP A 89 -26.35 29.59 -11.26
N PRO A 90 -25.46 28.77 -11.87
CA PRO A 90 -24.21 28.38 -11.22
C PRO A 90 -23.26 29.57 -10.96
N ALA A 91 -23.52 30.76 -11.51
CA ALA A 91 -22.69 31.95 -11.31
C ALA A 91 -23.04 32.75 -10.04
N THR A 92 -24.23 32.59 -9.46
CA THR A 92 -24.64 33.25 -8.21
C THR A 92 -25.36 32.31 -7.23
N PRO A 93 -24.65 31.32 -6.65
CA PRO A 93 -25.31 30.26 -5.90
C PRO A 93 -26.01 30.77 -4.63
N ASP A 94 -27.25 30.35 -4.42
CA ASP A 94 -27.99 30.59 -3.18
C ASP A 94 -28.30 29.29 -2.39
N ASN A 95 -28.96 29.41 -1.24
CA ASN A 95 -29.25 28.27 -0.37
C ASN A 95 -30.48 27.44 -0.79
N THR A 96 -31.20 27.89 -1.82
CA THR A 96 -32.41 27.30 -2.41
C THR A 96 -32.21 26.77 -3.83
N ASP A 97 -31.09 27.07 -4.50
CA ASP A 97 -30.71 26.54 -5.83
C ASP A 97 -31.01 25.03 -6.01
N TRP A 98 -30.69 24.23 -4.99
CA TRP A 98 -30.86 22.78 -5.05
C TRP A 98 -32.32 22.36 -5.21
N ILE A 99 -33.29 23.11 -4.67
CA ILE A 99 -34.73 22.84 -4.81
C ILE A 99 -35.32 23.55 -6.04
N ASP A 100 -34.84 24.76 -6.37
CA ASP A 100 -35.33 25.54 -7.51
C ASP A 100 -34.94 24.92 -8.85
N CYS A 101 -33.71 24.37 -8.96
CA CYS A 101 -33.29 23.60 -10.11
C CYS A 101 -34.22 22.41 -10.37
N ALA A 102 -34.54 21.65 -9.33
CA ALA A 102 -35.40 20.49 -9.46
C ALA A 102 -36.82 20.85 -9.86
N ARG A 103 -37.37 21.98 -9.36
CA ARG A 103 -38.67 22.51 -9.79
C ARG A 103 -38.68 22.87 -11.27
N VAL A 104 -37.70 23.64 -11.73
CA VAL A 104 -37.63 24.10 -13.13
C VAL A 104 -37.44 22.93 -14.09
N GLU A 105 -36.54 22.00 -13.79
CA GLU A 105 -36.27 20.83 -14.64
C GLU A 105 -37.45 19.85 -14.73
N SER A 106 -38.23 19.76 -13.65
CA SER A 106 -39.44 18.93 -13.59
C SER A 106 -40.68 19.62 -14.17
N GLY A 107 -40.68 20.95 -14.28
CA GLY A 107 -41.78 21.72 -14.88
C GLY A 107 -43.00 21.84 -13.97
N ILE A 108 -42.81 21.80 -12.64
CA ILE A 108 -43.88 21.92 -11.64
C ILE A 108 -43.99 23.34 -11.09
N GLY A 109 -45.19 23.71 -10.62
CA GLY A 109 -45.47 25.07 -10.14
C GLY A 109 -44.74 25.42 -8.85
N SER A 110 -44.68 24.49 -7.89
CA SER A 110 -44.01 24.65 -6.61
C SER A 110 -43.53 23.29 -6.09
N LEU A 111 -42.36 23.27 -5.47
CA LEU A 111 -41.74 22.13 -4.81
C LEU A 111 -41.40 22.53 -3.38
N THR A 112 -41.81 21.72 -2.40
CA THR A 112 -41.47 21.95 -1.00
C THR A 112 -40.65 20.79 -0.47
N ALA A 113 -39.63 21.07 0.33
CA ALA A 113 -38.85 20.07 1.04
C ALA A 113 -38.73 20.40 2.53
N GLN A 114 -38.71 19.38 3.38
CA GLN A 114 -38.49 19.50 4.81
C GLN A 114 -37.44 18.50 5.27
N GLN A 115 -36.52 18.98 6.09
CA GLN A 115 -35.48 18.21 6.73
C GLN A 115 -35.82 17.98 8.20
N THR A 116 -35.63 16.76 8.70
CA THR A 116 -35.78 16.41 10.11
C THR A 116 -34.55 15.65 10.56
N ILE A 117 -33.95 16.03 11.71
CA ILE A 117 -32.79 15.36 12.28
C ILE A 117 -33.14 14.83 13.67
N ASN A 118 -33.00 13.52 13.89
CA ASN A 118 -33.18 12.90 15.21
C ASN A 118 -31.91 12.18 15.64
N THR A 119 -31.67 12.09 16.94
CA THR A 119 -30.45 11.48 17.47
C THR A 119 -30.77 10.19 18.21
N TRP A 120 -29.92 9.18 18.02
CA TRP A 120 -29.88 7.92 18.75
C TRP A 120 -28.58 7.83 19.54
N TYR A 121 -28.66 7.37 20.79
CA TYR A 121 -27.55 7.33 21.74
C TYR A 121 -27.64 6.11 22.68
N GLY A 122 -28.02 4.93 22.17
CA GLY A 122 -28.19 3.72 22.99
C GLY A 122 -29.59 3.52 23.60
N ALA A 123 -30.57 4.35 23.21
CA ALA A 123 -31.97 4.18 23.60
C ALA A 123 -32.74 3.27 22.62
N GLY A 124 -33.95 2.82 22.96
CA GLY A 124 -34.76 1.99 22.05
C GLY A 124 -35.25 2.67 20.76
N SER A 125 -35.12 4.01 20.64
CA SER A 125 -35.59 4.79 19.49
C SER A 125 -34.81 6.10 19.30
N PHE A 126 -34.94 6.72 18.13
CA PHE A 126 -34.41 8.06 17.82
C PHE A 126 -35.28 9.14 18.48
N ALA A 127 -34.67 10.15 19.12
CA ALA A 127 -35.38 11.20 19.87
C ALA A 127 -34.86 12.62 19.58
N THR A 128 -35.67 13.62 19.93
CA THR A 128 -35.34 15.06 19.85
C THR A 128 -35.93 15.82 21.05
N PRO A 129 -35.17 16.73 21.70
CA PRO A 129 -33.74 16.99 21.51
C PRO A 129 -32.87 15.84 22.06
N ALA A 130 -31.60 15.74 21.61
CA ALA A 130 -30.63 14.89 22.29
C ALA A 130 -30.56 15.26 23.80
N PRO A 131 -30.38 14.29 24.72
CA PRO A 131 -30.10 14.59 26.12
C PRO A 131 -28.85 15.46 26.24
N ALA A 132 -28.79 16.28 27.28
CA ALA A 132 -27.67 17.18 27.54
C ALA A 132 -26.30 16.43 27.48
N LEU A 133 -25.29 17.09 26.91
CA LEU A 133 -23.94 16.54 26.62
C LEU A 133 -23.26 15.83 27.81
N ASN A 134 -23.60 16.23 29.03
CA ASN A 134 -23.13 15.69 30.29
C ASN A 134 -23.78 14.36 30.73
N ALA A 135 -24.75 13.84 29.95
CA ALA A 135 -25.36 12.52 30.14
C ALA A 135 -24.90 11.48 29.10
N GLN A 136 -23.97 11.84 28.21
CA GLN A 136 -23.57 11.00 27.08
C GLN A 136 -22.30 10.22 27.41
N ASP A 137 -22.40 8.89 27.50
CA ASP A 137 -21.22 8.02 27.58
C ASP A 137 -20.56 7.96 26.18
N PRO A 138 -19.29 8.38 26.04
CA PRO A 138 -18.57 8.33 24.77
C PRO A 138 -18.35 6.92 24.21
N ARG A 139 -18.69 5.86 24.96
CA ARG A 139 -18.64 4.45 24.54
C ARG A 139 -19.91 3.97 23.83
N VAL A 140 -21.00 4.74 23.88
CA VAL A 140 -22.26 4.35 23.23
C VAL A 140 -22.29 4.91 21.82
N ALA A 141 -22.54 4.05 20.82
CA ALA A 141 -22.65 4.49 19.44
C ALA A 141 -23.70 5.62 19.30
N GLN A 142 -23.41 6.63 18.50
CA GLN A 142 -24.30 7.76 18.29
C GLN A 142 -24.63 7.89 16.81
N PHE A 143 -25.93 7.90 16.49
CA PHE A 143 -26.42 8.08 15.12
C PHE A 143 -27.33 9.28 15.06
N LYS A 144 -27.25 10.05 13.98
CA LYS A 144 -28.24 11.06 13.60
C LYS A 144 -28.99 10.55 12.39
N ARG A 145 -30.31 10.40 12.52
CA ARG A 145 -31.21 10.11 11.40
C ARG A 145 -31.61 11.41 10.74
N VAL A 146 -31.26 11.56 9.48
CA VAL A 146 -31.70 12.63 8.60
C VAL A 146 -32.85 12.09 7.75
N THR A 147 -34.01 12.72 7.87
CA THR A 147 -35.19 12.47 7.03
C THR A 147 -35.44 13.70 6.15
N LEU A 148 -35.38 13.53 4.84
CA LEU A 148 -35.81 14.53 3.86
C LEU A 148 -37.15 14.10 3.26
N ASN A 149 -38.15 14.96 3.39
CA ASN A 149 -39.44 14.81 2.75
C ASN A 149 -39.60 15.91 1.69
N ALA A 150 -39.97 15.57 0.47
CA ALA A 150 -40.33 16.54 -0.56
C ALA A 150 -41.74 16.29 -1.08
N TRP A 151 -42.47 17.34 -1.41
CA TRP A 151 -43.82 17.25 -1.95
C TRP A 151 -44.13 18.35 -2.95
N TRP A 152 -44.98 18.02 -3.92
CA TRP A 152 -45.45 18.91 -4.98
C TRP A 152 -46.87 18.53 -5.40
N ASN A 153 -47.55 19.46 -6.08
CA ASN A 153 -48.82 19.18 -6.74
C ASN A 153 -48.60 18.98 -8.23
N ASP A 154 -49.23 17.97 -8.82
CA ASP A 154 -49.24 17.80 -10.27
C ASP A 154 -50.17 18.81 -10.97
N ALA A 155 -50.24 18.74 -12.31
CA ALA A 155 -51.08 19.62 -13.12
C ALA A 155 -52.60 19.49 -12.84
N SER A 156 -53.04 18.44 -12.14
CA SER A 156 -54.42 18.25 -11.70
C SER A 156 -54.67 18.70 -10.25
N GLY A 157 -53.64 19.22 -9.58
CA GLY A 157 -53.71 19.65 -8.19
C GLY A 157 -53.61 18.51 -7.17
N VAL A 158 -53.23 17.30 -7.60
CA VAL A 158 -53.04 16.15 -6.70
C VAL A 158 -51.64 16.22 -6.09
N ARG A 159 -51.58 16.05 -4.78
CA ARG A 159 -50.32 16.04 -4.01
C ARG A 159 -49.57 14.73 -4.18
N HIS A 160 -48.26 14.84 -4.40
CA HIS A 160 -47.31 13.73 -4.38
C HIS A 160 -46.22 13.99 -3.33
N ASP A 161 -45.79 12.94 -2.63
CA ASP A 161 -44.78 12.99 -1.59
C ASP A 161 -43.66 11.97 -1.87
N LEU A 162 -42.42 12.36 -1.62
CA LEU A 162 -41.23 11.50 -1.66
C LEU A 162 -40.41 11.67 -0.38
N GLN A 163 -39.96 10.55 0.18
CA GLN A 163 -39.18 10.53 1.41
C GLN A 163 -37.85 9.80 1.19
N LEU A 164 -36.77 10.38 1.70
CA LEU A 164 -35.45 9.78 1.80
C LEU A 164 -34.96 9.83 3.25
N ILE A 165 -34.55 8.69 3.79
CA ILE A 165 -34.04 8.55 5.15
C ILE A 165 -32.60 8.06 5.10
N SER A 166 -31.72 8.64 5.91
CA SER A 166 -30.36 8.16 6.12
C SER A 166 -29.94 8.33 7.57
N ASP A 167 -29.10 7.41 8.06
CA ASP A 167 -28.45 7.55 9.35
C ASP A 167 -26.98 7.95 9.15
N VAL A 168 -26.47 8.83 10.01
CA VAL A 168 -25.10 9.35 10.02
C VAL A 168 -24.49 9.08 11.39
N SER A 169 -23.32 8.46 11.45
CA SER A 169 -22.64 8.16 12.72
C SER A 169 -21.59 9.22 13.07
N SER A 170 -21.31 9.39 14.36
CA SER A 170 -20.21 10.22 14.84
C SER A 170 -18.83 9.68 14.42
N MET A 171 -18.76 8.42 13.97
CA MET A 171 -17.52 7.75 13.51
C MET A 171 -17.38 7.65 11.98
N THR A 172 -18.34 8.11 11.17
CA THR A 172 -18.31 7.87 9.72
C THR A 172 -17.76 9.07 8.93
N LEU A 173 -16.66 8.84 8.20
CA LEU A 173 -16.36 9.53 6.94
C LEU A 173 -16.55 8.51 5.80
N THR A 174 -17.68 8.65 5.11
CA THR A 174 -18.19 7.93 3.91
C THR A 174 -19.09 6.72 4.11
N SER A 175 -19.88 6.49 3.06
CA SER A 175 -21.13 5.74 2.94
C SER A 175 -21.14 4.39 3.61
N SER A 176 -21.99 4.25 4.61
CA SER A 176 -22.56 2.97 5.00
C SER A 176 -23.22 2.33 3.78
N ILE A 177 -22.59 1.29 3.21
CA ILE A 177 -23.36 0.23 2.53
C ILE A 177 -24.09 -0.51 3.66
N VAL A 178 -25.25 0.03 4.01
CA VAL A 178 -26.36 -0.85 4.39
C VAL A 178 -27.19 -0.89 3.12
N VAL A 179 -26.93 -1.88 2.28
CA VAL A 179 -27.97 -2.30 1.33
C VAL A 179 -29.10 -2.79 2.25
N PRO A 180 -30.29 -2.18 2.21
CA PRO A 180 -31.42 -2.74 2.94
C PRO A 180 -31.57 -4.19 2.46
N PRO A 181 -31.67 -5.19 3.35
CA PRO A 181 -32.01 -6.53 2.90
C PRO A 181 -33.31 -6.42 2.10
N ASP A 182 -33.26 -6.75 0.81
CA ASP A 182 -34.45 -6.97 0.02
C ASP A 182 -35.13 -8.22 0.62
N PRO A 183 -36.34 -8.10 1.20
CA PRO A 183 -37.01 -9.22 1.85
C PRO A 183 -37.49 -10.29 0.85
N LEU A 184 -37.22 -10.16 -0.45
CA LEU A 184 -37.70 -11.07 -1.48
C LEU A 184 -36.56 -11.69 -2.31
N SER A 185 -35.84 -12.64 -1.69
CA SER A 185 -35.29 -13.83 -2.36
C SER A 185 -34.44 -13.63 -3.64
N ALA A 186 -33.67 -12.55 -3.75
CA ALA A 186 -32.59 -12.46 -4.74
C ALA A 186 -31.25 -12.59 -4.01
N ALA A 187 -30.38 -13.48 -4.48
CA ALA A 187 -29.02 -13.60 -3.96
C ALA A 187 -28.38 -12.22 -3.95
N THR A 188 -28.02 -11.75 -2.75
CA THR A 188 -27.38 -10.46 -2.52
C THR A 188 -26.02 -10.46 -3.21
N GLY A 189 -26.01 -10.02 -4.47
CA GLY A 189 -24.79 -9.73 -5.20
C GLY A 189 -24.11 -8.53 -4.56
N GLY A 190 -23.27 -8.76 -3.56
CA GLY A 190 -22.31 -7.75 -3.10
C GLY A 190 -21.44 -7.27 -4.27
N PRO A 191 -20.80 -6.10 -4.16
CA PRO A 191 -19.92 -5.60 -5.22
C PRO A 191 -18.82 -6.62 -5.51
N ILE A 192 -18.84 -7.20 -6.71
CA ILE A 192 -17.81 -8.12 -7.19
C ILE A 192 -16.62 -7.29 -7.65
N VAL A 193 -15.51 -7.37 -6.91
CA VAL A 193 -14.24 -6.76 -7.32
C VAL A 193 -13.49 -7.75 -8.21
N ARG A 194 -13.24 -7.36 -9.46
CA ARG A 194 -12.41 -8.12 -10.40
C ARG A 194 -11.11 -7.39 -10.66
N THR A 195 -10.03 -8.15 -10.78
CA THR A 195 -8.70 -7.64 -11.12
C THR A 195 -8.01 -8.62 -12.07
N THR A 196 -6.90 -8.22 -12.66
CA THR A 196 -5.96 -9.14 -13.29
C THR A 196 -5.37 -10.07 -12.23
N THR A 197 -5.07 -11.32 -12.60
CA THR A 197 -4.48 -12.30 -11.68
C THR A 197 -3.31 -11.71 -10.89
N PRO A 198 -3.29 -11.85 -9.55
CA PRO A 198 -2.18 -11.37 -8.72
C PRO A 198 -0.95 -12.28 -8.79
N ALA A 199 -1.05 -13.44 -9.47
CA ALA A 199 0.06 -14.35 -9.76
C ALA A 199 1.02 -13.74 -10.79
N THR A 200 1.74 -12.71 -10.35
CA THR A 200 2.79 -12.00 -11.09
C THR A 200 4.16 -12.57 -10.74
N ALA A 201 5.21 -12.16 -11.45
CA ALA A 201 6.57 -12.58 -11.16
C ALA A 201 6.94 -12.31 -9.68
N GLY A 202 7.55 -13.28 -9.01
CA GLY A 202 7.92 -13.19 -7.59
C GLY A 202 6.78 -13.51 -6.60
N VAL A 203 5.53 -13.60 -7.06
CA VAL A 203 4.37 -14.01 -6.26
C VAL A 203 4.13 -15.51 -6.46
N ILE A 204 4.08 -16.27 -5.36
CA ILE A 204 3.68 -17.68 -5.38
C ILE A 204 2.31 -17.80 -4.71
N PRO A 205 1.25 -18.11 -5.48
CA PRO A 205 -0.08 -18.36 -4.93
C PRO A 205 -0.16 -19.69 -4.16
N ILE A 206 -0.93 -19.72 -3.08
CA ILE A 206 -1.24 -20.90 -2.27
C ILE A 206 -2.74 -21.20 -2.42
N ALA A 207 -3.09 -22.35 -2.98
CA ALA A 207 -4.49 -22.77 -3.07
C ALA A 207 -5.06 -23.05 -1.67
N LEU A 208 -6.16 -22.36 -1.32
CA LEU A 208 -6.88 -22.54 -0.06
C LEU A 208 -7.93 -23.66 -0.15
N GLY A 209 -8.31 -24.04 -1.38
CA GLY A 209 -9.26 -25.10 -1.71
C GLY A 209 -9.54 -25.06 -3.22
N ALA A 210 -10.57 -25.79 -3.68
CA ALA A 210 -10.90 -25.85 -5.12
C ALA A 210 -11.33 -24.51 -5.73
N GLN A 211 -11.88 -23.60 -4.92
CA GLN A 211 -12.51 -22.35 -5.40
C GLN A 211 -11.82 -21.08 -4.91
N SER A 212 -10.72 -21.18 -4.15
CA SER A 212 -10.03 -20.03 -3.57
C SER A 212 -8.53 -20.22 -3.54
N THR A 213 -7.79 -19.16 -3.84
CA THR A 213 -6.33 -19.10 -3.82
C THR A 213 -5.90 -17.83 -3.11
N SER A 214 -4.91 -17.94 -2.22
CA SER A 214 -4.26 -16.81 -1.56
C SER A 214 -2.98 -16.41 -2.30
N ALA A 215 -2.75 -15.12 -2.50
CA ALA A 215 -1.49 -14.60 -3.01
C ALA A 215 -1.12 -13.31 -2.27
N THR A 216 0.16 -13.16 -1.97
CA THR A 216 0.72 -11.92 -1.39
C THR A 216 1.48 -11.16 -2.46
N THR A 217 1.21 -9.86 -2.60
CA THR A 217 1.95 -9.00 -3.54
C THR A 217 3.43 -8.90 -3.15
N ASN A 218 4.32 -8.66 -4.11
CA ASN A 218 5.71 -8.33 -3.77
C ASN A 218 5.74 -7.08 -2.86
N PRO A 219 6.60 -7.05 -1.83
CA PRO A 219 6.75 -5.87 -0.99
C PRO A 219 7.20 -4.65 -1.77
N SER A 220 6.60 -3.50 -1.47
CA SER A 220 6.99 -2.20 -2.01
C SER A 220 7.42 -1.26 -0.88
N PRO A 221 8.45 -0.43 -1.08
CA PRO A 221 8.83 0.58 -0.10
C PRO A 221 7.74 1.64 0.05
N GLU A 222 7.46 2.04 1.28
CA GLU A 222 6.68 3.24 1.57
C GLU A 222 7.64 4.44 1.66
N LEU A 223 7.29 5.52 0.97
CA LEU A 223 8.19 6.65 0.71
C LEU A 223 7.63 7.93 1.31
N VAL A 224 8.37 8.55 2.22
CA VAL A 224 8.06 9.88 2.75
C VAL A 224 9.07 10.90 2.24
N GLY A 225 8.57 12.07 1.85
CA GLY A 225 9.36 13.15 1.27
C GLY A 225 8.90 13.53 -0.13
N SER A 226 9.43 14.63 -0.65
CA SER A 226 9.15 15.07 -2.03
C SER A 226 9.91 14.18 -3.02
N LYS A 227 9.41 14.03 -4.26
CA LYS A 227 9.83 13.06 -5.31
C LYS A 227 11.33 12.73 -5.46
N ASN A 228 12.26 13.61 -5.06
CA ASN A 228 13.72 13.41 -5.18
C ASN A 228 14.45 13.22 -3.83
N ASN A 229 13.75 13.33 -2.69
CA ASN A 229 14.29 13.13 -1.34
C ASN A 229 13.40 12.16 -0.58
N GLN A 230 12.88 11.17 -1.31
CA GLN A 230 12.03 10.11 -0.79
C GLN A 230 12.88 9.18 0.06
N ILE A 231 12.51 9.07 1.33
CA ILE A 231 13.13 8.18 2.30
C ILE A 231 12.18 7.01 2.49
N ILE A 232 12.72 5.80 2.47
CA ILE A 232 11.96 4.59 2.79
C ILE A 232 11.64 4.63 4.29
N VAL A 233 10.36 4.57 4.65
CA VAL A 233 9.89 4.65 6.04
C VAL A 233 9.02 3.46 6.47
N GLY A 234 8.76 2.54 5.55
CA GLY A 234 8.01 1.32 5.81
C GLY A 234 8.01 0.38 4.60
N THR A 235 7.35 -0.75 4.78
CA THR A 235 7.18 -1.79 3.76
C THR A 235 5.70 -2.08 3.62
N ARG A 236 5.16 -2.03 2.40
CA ARG A 236 3.74 -2.30 2.12
C ARG A 236 3.56 -3.53 1.24
N TYR A 237 2.54 -4.32 1.55
CA TYR A 237 2.09 -5.46 0.74
C TYR A 237 0.63 -5.79 1.04
N SER A 238 -0.03 -6.49 0.13
CA SER A 238 -1.42 -6.94 0.29
C SER A 238 -1.52 -8.45 0.15
N VAL A 239 -2.37 -9.07 0.98
CA VAL A 239 -2.77 -10.48 0.85
C VAL A 239 -4.15 -10.52 0.20
N LEU A 240 -4.27 -11.30 -0.87
CA LEU A 240 -5.46 -11.41 -1.68
C LEU A 240 -5.93 -12.85 -1.71
N ASN A 241 -7.17 -13.11 -1.32
CA ASN A 241 -7.85 -14.36 -1.60
C ASN A 241 -8.76 -14.14 -2.80
N TYR A 242 -8.65 -14.99 -3.81
CA TYR A 242 -9.37 -14.82 -5.07
C TYR A 242 -9.79 -16.17 -5.66
N SER A 243 -10.87 -16.15 -6.43
CA SER A 243 -11.29 -17.34 -7.18
C SER A 243 -10.35 -17.56 -8.38
N PRO A 244 -10.00 -18.82 -8.72
CA PRO A 244 -9.29 -19.12 -9.95
C PRO A 244 -9.98 -18.49 -11.18
N PRO A 245 -9.21 -18.06 -12.20
CA PRO A 245 -9.77 -17.36 -13.35
C PRO A 245 -10.74 -18.27 -14.13
N GLY A 246 -12.00 -17.85 -14.24
CA GLY A 246 -13.03 -18.54 -15.03
C GLY A 246 -13.04 -18.15 -16.52
N PHE A 247 -12.55 -16.94 -16.86
CA PHE A 247 -12.48 -16.41 -18.22
C PHE A 247 -11.29 -15.44 -18.37
N GLY A 248 -10.31 -15.79 -19.21
CA GLY A 248 -9.12 -14.96 -19.45
C GLY A 248 -8.23 -14.79 -18.22
N ASN A 249 -7.55 -13.64 -18.08
CA ASN A 249 -6.63 -13.35 -16.96
C ASN A 249 -7.31 -12.65 -15.77
N SER A 250 -8.65 -12.53 -15.76
CA SER A 250 -9.37 -11.84 -14.70
C SER A 250 -9.78 -12.80 -13.59
N VAL A 251 -9.55 -12.40 -12.35
CA VAL A 251 -9.94 -13.10 -11.13
C VAL A 251 -10.89 -12.25 -10.29
N GLN A 252 -11.76 -12.89 -9.53
CA GLN A 252 -12.62 -12.22 -8.55
C GLN A 252 -11.95 -12.25 -7.18
N ILE A 253 -11.75 -11.07 -6.59
CA ILE A 253 -11.25 -10.94 -5.22
C ILE A 253 -12.37 -11.29 -4.25
N GLN A 254 -12.09 -12.24 -3.37
CA GLN A 254 -12.96 -12.67 -2.28
C GLN A 254 -12.60 -11.97 -0.97
N LYS A 255 -11.30 -11.87 -0.65
CA LYS A 255 -10.80 -11.11 0.51
C LYS A 255 -9.54 -10.34 0.14
N ARG A 256 -9.36 -9.16 0.75
CA ARG A 256 -8.15 -8.33 0.61
C ARG A 256 -7.74 -7.79 1.96
N PHE A 257 -6.48 -8.01 2.31
CA PHE A 257 -5.86 -7.51 3.53
C PHE A 257 -4.67 -6.65 3.14
N ASP A 258 -4.81 -5.34 3.32
CA ASP A 258 -3.71 -4.39 3.12
C ASP A 258 -2.89 -4.30 4.40
N GLN A 259 -1.57 -4.42 4.26
CA GLN A 259 -0.62 -4.37 5.37
C GLN A 259 0.49 -3.36 5.09
N GLU A 260 0.87 -2.60 6.12
CA GLU A 260 2.07 -1.78 6.12
C GLU A 260 2.85 -2.05 7.41
N VAL A 261 4.14 -2.32 7.29
CA VAL A 261 5.02 -2.56 8.42
C VAL A 261 6.02 -1.41 8.53
N VAL A 262 5.99 -0.70 9.65
CA VAL A 262 6.71 0.57 9.85
C VAL A 262 7.67 0.46 11.03
N LYS A 263 8.82 1.15 10.94
CA LYS A 263 9.76 1.33 12.05
C LYS A 263 9.71 2.80 12.47
N CYS A 264 9.32 3.03 13.73
CA CYS A 264 8.97 4.32 14.27
C CYS A 264 9.92 4.74 15.40
N SER A 265 10.21 6.04 15.46
CA SER A 265 10.77 6.68 16.65
C SER A 265 9.63 7.32 17.42
N CYS A 266 9.36 6.80 18.61
CA CYS A 266 8.27 7.18 19.48
C CYS A 266 8.77 7.98 20.69
N LYS A 267 7.83 8.69 21.33
CA LYS A 267 8.07 9.42 22.56
C LYS A 267 6.85 9.32 23.49
N TYR A 268 7.10 8.95 24.74
CA TYR A 268 6.10 8.99 25.79
C TYR A 268 5.58 10.42 26.03
N GLY A 269 4.29 10.57 26.30
CA GLY A 269 3.65 11.88 26.50
C GLY A 269 3.53 12.76 25.24
N ALA A 270 3.99 12.30 24.07
CA ALA A 270 3.93 13.05 22.81
C ALA A 270 2.59 12.88 22.05
N GLY A 271 1.70 12.00 22.53
CA GLY A 271 0.38 11.73 21.95
C GLY A 271 -0.60 12.91 22.00
N GLY A 272 -0.26 13.98 22.73
CA GLY A 272 -0.76 15.35 22.60
C GLY A 272 -2.28 15.58 22.73
N ASN A 273 -2.69 16.57 23.54
CA ASN A 273 -4.09 17.00 23.61
C ASN A 273 -4.58 17.78 22.36
N ASN A 274 -3.66 18.14 21.46
CA ASN A 274 -3.95 18.91 20.25
C ASN A 274 -4.56 18.06 19.12
N LEU A 275 -4.55 16.74 19.25
CA LEU A 275 -5.21 15.83 18.31
C LEU A 275 -6.69 15.66 18.69
N PRO A 276 -7.61 15.53 17.72
CA PRO A 276 -9.00 15.17 18.00
C PRO A 276 -9.08 13.88 18.84
N THR A 277 -10.09 13.75 19.70
CA THR A 277 -10.22 12.63 20.66
C THR A 277 -10.02 11.27 19.99
N ILE A 278 -10.58 11.06 18.79
CA ILE A 278 -10.46 9.81 18.04
C ILE A 278 -9.01 9.42 17.69
N TYR A 279 -8.10 10.39 17.51
CA TYR A 279 -6.71 10.13 17.14
C TYR A 279 -5.78 9.97 18.35
N ARG A 280 -6.23 10.33 19.56
CA ARG A 280 -5.48 10.19 20.81
C ARG A 280 -6.00 9.09 21.74
N THR A 281 -7.19 8.53 21.46
CA THR A 281 -7.69 7.34 22.17
C THR A 281 -6.91 6.12 21.70
N ALA A 282 -6.21 5.47 22.62
CA ALA A 282 -5.49 4.24 22.30
C ALA A 282 -6.46 3.07 22.08
N LEU A 283 -6.08 2.17 21.19
CA LEU A 283 -6.85 0.98 20.83
C LEU A 283 -6.10 -0.30 21.21
N TRP A 284 -6.86 -1.37 21.42
CA TRP A 284 -6.33 -2.73 21.55
C TRP A 284 -5.83 -3.25 20.18
N PRO A 285 -5.02 -4.32 20.16
CA PRO A 285 -4.50 -4.88 18.92
C PRO A 285 -5.62 -5.29 17.96
N ALA A 286 -5.42 -5.04 16.66
CA ALA A 286 -6.20 -5.72 15.64
C ALA A 286 -5.72 -7.17 15.53
N VAL A 287 -6.63 -8.12 15.74
CA VAL A 287 -6.37 -9.56 15.73
C VAL A 287 -7.26 -10.27 14.73
N TRP A 288 -6.81 -11.41 14.24
CA TRP A 288 -7.60 -12.24 13.35
C TRP A 288 -8.70 -12.96 14.13
N THR A 289 -9.94 -12.90 13.66
CA THR A 289 -11.10 -13.55 14.29
C THR A 289 -11.48 -14.89 13.66
N GLY A 290 -10.74 -15.34 12.65
CA GLY A 290 -11.09 -16.49 11.81
C GLY A 290 -11.55 -16.06 10.41
N GLU A 291 -12.17 -14.88 10.27
CA GLU A 291 -12.71 -14.43 8.98
C GLU A 291 -12.17 -13.09 8.50
N SER A 292 -11.86 -12.19 9.45
CA SER A 292 -11.37 -10.84 9.22
C SER A 292 -10.51 -10.35 10.40
N TYR A 293 -9.86 -9.19 10.24
CA TYR A 293 -9.21 -8.51 11.35
C TYR A 293 -10.23 -7.62 12.07
N ALA A 294 -10.25 -7.69 13.40
CA ALA A 294 -11.04 -6.80 14.24
C ALA A 294 -10.20 -6.31 15.42
N VAL A 295 -10.53 -5.12 15.94
CA VAL A 295 -9.91 -4.62 17.18
C VAL A 295 -10.37 -5.51 18.34
N ALA A 296 -9.43 -6.09 19.07
CA ALA A 296 -9.72 -6.97 20.19
C ALA A 296 -10.57 -6.26 21.26
N GLN A 297 -11.48 -7.02 21.87
CA GLN A 297 -12.35 -6.54 22.95
C GLN A 297 -12.14 -7.40 24.20
N PRO A 298 -11.13 -7.08 25.02
CA PRO A 298 -10.85 -7.90 26.19
C PRO A 298 -11.99 -7.88 27.21
N ALA A 299 -12.11 -8.96 27.97
CA ALA A 299 -13.17 -9.12 28.98
C ALA A 299 -13.14 -7.98 30.01
N GLY A 300 -14.31 -7.45 30.32
CA GLY A 300 -14.45 -6.30 31.23
C GLY A 300 -14.17 -4.93 30.58
N ASN A 301 -13.83 -4.90 29.28
CA ASN A 301 -13.56 -3.69 28.50
C ASN A 301 -12.56 -2.72 29.18
N PRO A 302 -11.37 -3.19 29.58
CA PRO A 302 -10.34 -2.32 30.14
C PRO A 302 -9.86 -1.30 29.10
N ALA A 303 -9.37 -0.16 29.59
CA ALA A 303 -8.71 0.82 28.73
C ALA A 303 -7.47 0.20 28.06
N ALA A 304 -7.25 0.51 26.78
CA ALA A 304 -6.09 0.02 26.06
C ALA A 304 -4.78 0.49 26.72
N PRO A 305 -3.69 -0.30 26.67
CA PRO A 305 -2.51 -0.04 27.52
C PRO A 305 -1.82 1.28 27.18
N GLY A 306 -1.81 1.64 25.89
CA GLY A 306 -1.29 2.90 25.37
C GLY A 306 -1.99 4.15 25.93
N GLN A 307 -3.22 4.02 26.43
CA GLN A 307 -4.01 5.14 26.95
C GLN A 307 -3.32 5.84 28.13
N SER A 308 -2.62 5.07 28.96
CA SER A 308 -1.88 5.58 30.13
C SER A 308 -0.55 6.25 29.76
N ARG A 309 -0.01 5.92 28.58
CA ARG A 309 1.30 6.36 28.11
C ARG A 309 1.24 7.68 27.36
N ALA A 310 0.09 7.95 26.74
CA ALA A 310 -0.13 9.10 25.86
C ALA A 310 1.05 9.26 24.88
N SER A 311 1.52 8.14 24.32
CA SER A 311 2.67 8.12 23.43
C SER A 311 2.31 8.62 22.05
N GLY A 312 3.30 9.14 21.33
CA GLY A 312 3.14 9.60 19.96
C GLY A 312 4.47 9.58 19.21
N PRO A 313 4.45 9.91 17.91
CA PRO A 313 5.64 9.97 17.09
C PRO A 313 6.58 11.06 17.61
N ARG A 314 7.88 10.76 17.64
CA ARG A 314 8.92 11.73 18.02
C ARG A 314 9.00 12.85 16.97
N SER A 315 8.93 14.09 17.44
CA SER A 315 9.09 15.26 16.57
C SER A 315 10.53 15.37 16.02
N GLY A 316 10.65 15.86 14.79
CA GLY A 316 11.94 16.07 14.12
C GLY A 316 12.56 14.84 13.47
N VAL A 317 11.82 13.71 13.40
CA VAL A 317 12.23 12.48 12.71
C VAL A 317 11.35 12.27 11.48
N THR A 318 11.97 11.98 10.33
CA THR A 318 11.24 11.58 9.12
C THR A 318 10.82 10.12 9.26
N GLN A 319 9.51 9.87 9.32
CA GLN A 319 8.93 8.54 9.52
C GLN A 319 7.53 8.47 8.90
N SER A 320 6.94 7.27 8.83
CA SER A 320 5.58 7.09 8.29
C SER A 320 4.56 7.86 9.13
N ASP A 321 3.51 8.37 8.49
CA ASP A 321 2.37 8.98 9.20
C ASP A 321 1.69 7.95 10.12
N LEU A 322 1.79 6.66 9.77
CA LEU A 322 1.30 5.54 10.58
C LEU A 322 2.05 5.33 11.89
N CYS A 323 3.15 6.05 12.10
CA CYS A 323 3.80 6.11 13.41
C CYS A 323 2.91 6.76 14.47
N GLN A 324 1.86 7.50 14.08
CA GLN A 324 0.86 7.97 15.03
C GLN A 324 0.10 6.81 15.69
N GLU A 325 -0.46 5.89 14.90
CA GLU A 325 -1.17 4.71 15.39
C GLU A 325 -0.22 3.75 16.10
N CYS A 326 0.95 3.49 15.51
CA CYS A 326 1.96 2.61 16.10
C CYS A 326 2.37 3.08 17.50
N CYS A 327 2.85 4.32 17.63
CA CYS A 327 3.32 4.83 18.93
C CYS A 327 2.20 4.97 19.96
N ARG A 328 0.97 5.30 19.52
CA ARG A 328 -0.20 5.44 20.40
C ARG A 328 -0.64 4.09 20.96
N ASP A 329 -0.76 3.08 20.10
CA ASP A 329 -1.45 1.83 20.42
C ASP A 329 -0.49 0.76 20.96
N HIS A 330 0.70 0.60 20.37
CA HIS A 330 1.60 -0.56 20.52
C HIS A 330 2.25 -0.67 21.91
N HIS A 331 1.44 -0.94 22.93
CA HIS A 331 1.85 -1.12 24.32
C HIS A 331 1.15 -2.35 24.87
N ASP A 332 1.92 -3.23 25.51
CA ASP A 332 1.38 -4.40 26.16
C ASP A 332 1.14 -4.20 27.65
N THR A 333 0.32 -5.09 28.21
CA THR A 333 0.14 -5.22 29.66
C THR A 333 0.94 -6.42 30.17
N GLY A 334 1.38 -6.34 31.43
CA GLY A 334 1.95 -7.51 32.11
C GLY A 334 0.93 -8.60 32.43
N ASP A 335 -0.36 -8.37 32.14
CA ASP A 335 -1.44 -9.33 32.30
C ASP A 335 -1.42 -10.31 31.12
N ASN A 336 -1.38 -11.62 31.40
CA ASN A 336 -1.37 -12.68 30.40
C ASN A 336 -2.77 -13.17 30.01
N THR A 337 -3.81 -12.64 30.65
CA THR A 337 -5.21 -12.92 30.31
C THR A 337 -5.76 -11.98 29.23
N GLN A 338 -5.03 -10.91 28.95
CA GLN A 338 -5.38 -9.88 27.97
C GLN A 338 -4.69 -10.16 26.63
N VAL A 339 -5.34 -9.75 25.54
CA VAL A 339 -4.76 -9.79 24.19
C VAL A 339 -3.55 -8.85 24.11
N ARG A 340 -2.50 -9.27 23.41
CA ARG A 340 -1.22 -8.56 23.33
C ARG A 340 -0.87 -8.17 21.90
N PHE A 341 -0.10 -7.10 21.75
CA PHE A 341 0.56 -6.74 20.51
C PHE A 341 1.73 -7.67 20.21
N ASP A 342 2.52 -8.04 21.23
CA ASP A 342 3.60 -9.03 21.14
C ASP A 342 3.20 -10.32 21.91
N PRO A 343 2.26 -11.14 21.37
CA PRO A 343 1.71 -12.30 22.08
C PRO A 343 2.71 -13.46 22.28
N GLU A 344 3.76 -13.55 21.46
CA GLU A 344 4.77 -14.62 21.60
C GLU A 344 6.01 -14.19 22.38
N ARG A 345 5.98 -13.01 23.00
CA ARG A 345 7.04 -12.55 23.88
C ARG A 345 7.21 -13.49 25.07
N ASN A 346 8.37 -14.12 25.16
CA ASN A 346 8.64 -15.18 26.14
C ASN A 346 9.01 -14.67 27.55
N ASP A 347 9.40 -13.39 27.70
CA ASP A 347 9.87 -12.80 28.94
C ASP A 347 8.79 -12.01 29.71
N ASN A 348 7.57 -11.93 29.16
CA ASN A 348 6.47 -11.09 29.67
C ASN A 348 6.84 -9.61 29.89
N SER A 349 7.93 -9.14 29.28
CA SER A 349 8.34 -7.75 29.40
C SER A 349 7.38 -6.84 28.63
N VAL A 350 7.08 -5.69 29.21
CA VAL A 350 6.35 -4.59 28.54
C VAL A 350 7.28 -3.39 28.31
N ALA A 351 8.59 -3.60 28.46
CA ALA A 351 9.58 -2.56 28.34
C ALA A 351 9.74 -2.13 26.87
N LYS A 352 9.94 -0.83 26.67
CA LYS A 352 10.38 -0.27 25.40
C LYS A 352 11.85 0.12 25.49
N TYR A 353 12.52 0.16 24.34
CA TYR A 353 13.97 0.35 24.26
C TYR A 353 14.33 1.52 23.35
N ASP A 354 15.52 2.10 23.57
CA ASP A 354 16.15 3.07 22.68
C ASP A 354 17.66 2.81 22.65
N LEU A 355 18.36 3.40 21.68
CA LEU A 355 19.82 3.30 21.62
C LEU A 355 20.48 4.21 22.65
N ASN A 356 21.48 3.69 23.34
CA ASN A 356 22.43 4.50 24.09
C ASN A 356 23.51 5.11 23.16
N ASN A 357 24.42 5.91 23.71
CA ASN A 357 25.52 6.55 22.97
C ASN A 357 26.52 5.56 22.32
N SER A 358 26.42 4.26 22.63
CA SER A 358 27.22 3.19 22.06
C SER A 358 26.45 2.33 21.05
N ASN A 359 25.27 2.78 20.60
CA ASN A 359 24.37 2.07 19.68
C ASN A 359 23.93 0.69 20.21
N VAL A 360 23.71 0.58 21.52
CA VAL A 360 23.13 -0.62 22.15
C VAL A 360 21.72 -0.30 22.65
N LEU A 361 20.77 -1.20 22.37
CA LEU A 361 19.40 -1.08 22.89
C LEU A 361 19.38 -1.21 24.41
N VAL A 362 18.83 -0.20 25.07
CA VAL A 362 18.68 -0.13 26.53
C VAL A 362 17.24 0.19 26.90
N VAL A 363 16.79 -0.33 28.04
CA VAL A 363 15.42 -0.11 28.54
C VAL A 363 15.17 1.38 28.81
N VAL A 364 14.02 1.86 28.36
CA VAL A 364 13.55 3.23 28.58
C VAL A 364 12.66 3.26 29.82
N ASN A 365 13.25 3.62 30.96
CA ASN A 365 12.54 3.65 32.25
C ASN A 365 11.58 4.85 32.41
N ASN A 366 11.84 5.97 31.72
CA ASN A 366 10.98 7.14 31.78
C ASN A 366 9.78 7.00 30.84
N THR A 367 8.68 6.48 31.37
CA THR A 367 7.43 6.22 30.63
C THR A 367 6.50 7.44 30.51
N SER A 368 6.98 8.64 30.86
CA SER A 368 6.22 9.89 30.73
C SER A 368 6.78 10.82 29.64
N SER A 369 8.08 10.74 29.36
CA SER A 369 8.73 11.60 28.35
C SER A 369 9.90 10.95 27.62
N GLY A 370 10.25 9.70 27.91
CA GLY A 370 11.34 8.98 27.26
C GLY A 370 11.09 8.77 25.77
N ASN A 371 12.16 8.75 24.99
CA ASN A 371 12.09 8.33 23.59
C ASN A 371 12.32 6.82 23.53
N TYR A 372 11.68 6.14 22.58
CA TYR A 372 11.85 4.72 22.33
C TYR A 372 11.64 4.43 20.85
N VAL A 373 12.03 3.25 20.42
CA VAL A 373 11.80 2.76 19.05
C VAL A 373 10.78 1.65 19.06
N ASP A 374 10.03 1.54 17.97
CA ASP A 374 8.99 0.52 17.83
C ASP A 374 8.84 0.07 16.39
N ALA A 375 8.41 -1.17 16.19
CA ALA A 375 8.13 -1.74 14.87
C ALA A 375 6.71 -2.26 14.91
N CYS A 376 5.84 -1.71 14.07
CA CYS A 376 4.43 -2.05 14.08
C CYS A 376 3.99 -2.55 12.71
N ARG A 377 3.13 -3.54 12.72
CA ARG A 377 2.30 -3.88 11.58
C ARG A 377 0.96 -3.18 11.69
N LEU A 378 0.57 -2.50 10.63
CA LEU A 378 -0.73 -1.89 10.49
C LEU A 378 -1.53 -2.62 9.43
N VAL A 379 -2.80 -2.88 9.75
CA VAL A 379 -3.77 -3.50 8.84
C VAL A 379 -4.99 -2.60 8.71
N ARG A 380 -5.71 -2.72 7.59
CA ARG A 380 -6.99 -2.01 7.43
C ARG A 380 -8.12 -2.76 8.13
N VAL A 381 -8.76 -2.09 9.10
CA VAL A 381 -10.01 -2.51 9.75
C VAL A 381 -11.03 -1.40 9.54
N ASP A 382 -12.17 -1.73 8.93
CA ASP A 382 -13.25 -0.77 8.61
C ASP A 382 -12.76 0.47 7.82
N GLY A 383 -11.77 0.29 6.95
CA GLY A 383 -11.16 1.35 6.15
C GLY A 383 -10.06 2.16 6.85
N PHE A 384 -9.91 2.03 8.16
CA PHE A 384 -8.86 2.69 8.95
C PHE A 384 -7.65 1.80 9.16
N TRP A 385 -6.46 2.39 9.18
CA TRP A 385 -5.28 1.68 9.66
C TRP A 385 -5.37 1.47 11.17
N ARG A 386 -5.15 0.23 11.60
CA ARG A 386 -5.09 -0.20 12.99
C ARG A 386 -3.81 -0.97 13.21
N THR A 387 -3.16 -0.73 14.34
CA THR A 387 -2.01 -1.50 14.79
C THR A 387 -2.48 -2.92 15.09
N ALA A 388 -1.97 -3.89 14.33
CA ALA A 388 -2.24 -5.30 14.54
C ALA A 388 -1.28 -5.88 15.59
N SER A 389 -1.59 -7.09 16.05
CA SER A 389 -0.56 -7.92 16.69
C SER A 389 0.61 -8.16 15.74
N ASP A 390 1.77 -8.39 16.32
CA ASP A 390 3.02 -8.57 15.60
C ASP A 390 2.97 -9.76 14.67
N LEU A 391 3.63 -9.61 13.51
CA LEU A 391 3.86 -10.74 12.62
C LEU A 391 5.02 -11.58 13.16
N TYR A 392 4.83 -12.90 13.17
CA TYR A 392 5.90 -13.84 13.51
C TYR A 392 6.22 -14.72 12.31
N ALA A 393 7.47 -14.65 11.85
CA ALA A 393 7.99 -15.58 10.89
C ALA A 393 8.01 -16.98 11.51
N ARG A 394 7.34 -17.93 10.87
CA ARG A 394 7.47 -19.35 11.19
C ARG A 394 8.69 -19.95 10.50
N GLN A 395 8.98 -19.45 9.31
CA GLN A 395 10.08 -19.91 8.48
C GLN A 395 10.57 -18.78 7.57
N PHE A 396 11.88 -18.73 7.36
CA PHE A 396 12.53 -17.98 6.30
C PHE A 396 13.58 -18.89 5.65
N GLY A 397 13.70 -18.82 4.33
CA GLY A 397 14.62 -19.68 3.60
C GLY A 397 14.76 -19.31 2.14
N LEU A 398 15.75 -19.93 1.51
CA LEU A 398 16.10 -19.72 0.12
C LEU A 398 15.34 -20.72 -0.75
N LEU A 399 14.78 -20.22 -1.85
CA LEU A 399 14.27 -21.06 -2.91
C LEU A 399 15.25 -21.05 -4.07
N GLU A 400 15.50 -22.23 -4.65
CA GLU A 400 16.35 -22.36 -5.83
C GLU A 400 15.83 -21.45 -6.95
N THR A 401 16.72 -20.61 -7.47
CA THR A 401 16.44 -19.63 -8.53
C THR A 401 16.68 -20.17 -9.94
N GLN A 402 15.93 -19.66 -10.91
CA GLN A 402 15.94 -20.15 -12.29
C GLN A 402 17.29 -19.95 -13.00
N PRO A 403 17.72 -20.94 -13.80
CA PRO A 403 18.85 -20.78 -14.70
C PRO A 403 18.46 -19.95 -15.94
N GLN A 404 19.45 -19.35 -16.59
CA GLN A 404 19.29 -18.73 -17.92
C GLN A 404 20.49 -19.10 -18.79
N SER A 405 20.25 -19.57 -20.01
CA SER A 405 21.30 -19.95 -20.97
C SER A 405 22.33 -20.95 -20.39
N GLY A 406 21.86 -21.92 -19.59
CA GLY A 406 22.71 -22.93 -18.94
C GLY A 406 23.47 -22.46 -17.70
N VAL A 407 23.30 -21.21 -17.28
CA VAL A 407 23.91 -20.65 -16.07
C VAL A 407 22.89 -20.69 -14.94
N ALA A 408 23.20 -21.39 -13.85
CA ALA A 408 22.36 -21.48 -12.66
C ALA A 408 22.12 -20.10 -12.00
N ALA A 409 20.98 -19.94 -11.31
CA ALA A 409 20.68 -18.77 -10.51
C ALA A 409 20.85 -17.41 -11.23
N LYS A 410 20.51 -17.36 -12.51
CA LYS A 410 20.71 -16.16 -13.34
C LYS A 410 19.50 -15.22 -13.32
N VAL A 411 18.34 -15.69 -12.86
CA VAL A 411 17.10 -14.94 -12.70
C VAL A 411 16.66 -14.99 -11.25
N GLY A 412 16.20 -13.89 -10.65
CA GLY A 412 15.77 -13.81 -9.24
C GLY A 412 14.45 -14.53 -8.90
N LEU A 413 13.86 -15.24 -9.86
CA LEU A 413 12.64 -16.01 -9.67
C LEU A 413 12.95 -17.46 -9.29
N PRO A 414 12.14 -18.09 -8.43
CA PRO A 414 12.31 -19.49 -8.07
C PRO A 414 12.01 -20.44 -9.23
N THR A 415 12.62 -21.63 -9.24
CA THR A 415 12.32 -22.71 -10.19
C THR A 415 10.90 -23.24 -9.98
N ASN A 416 10.31 -23.85 -11.01
CA ASN A 416 8.97 -24.45 -10.90
C ASN A 416 8.92 -25.56 -9.85
N ASP A 417 10.02 -26.31 -9.69
CA ASP A 417 10.15 -27.38 -8.68
C ASP A 417 10.18 -26.78 -7.26
N ALA A 418 10.95 -25.72 -7.04
CA ALA A 418 10.98 -25.00 -5.77
C ALA A 418 9.61 -24.36 -5.44
N VAL A 419 8.92 -23.79 -6.42
CA VAL A 419 7.55 -23.26 -6.26
C VAL A 419 6.59 -24.37 -5.83
N THR A 420 6.62 -25.51 -6.53
CA THR A 420 5.74 -26.65 -6.24
C THR A 420 6.01 -27.20 -4.84
N ALA A 421 7.28 -27.44 -4.50
CA ALA A 421 7.68 -27.91 -3.18
C ALA A 421 7.31 -26.93 -2.07
N TYR A 422 7.43 -25.62 -2.31
CA TYR A 422 7.08 -24.60 -1.32
C TYR A 422 5.57 -24.56 -1.06
N THR A 423 4.75 -24.67 -2.11
CA THR A 423 3.29 -24.73 -1.94
C THR A 423 2.86 -25.95 -1.13
N ALA A 424 3.49 -27.11 -1.35
CA ALA A 424 3.22 -28.33 -0.60
C ALA A 424 3.66 -28.20 0.88
N TYR A 425 4.85 -27.64 1.10
CA TYR A 425 5.37 -27.35 2.44
C TYR A 425 4.44 -26.44 3.25
N VAL A 426 3.99 -25.32 2.67
CA VAL A 426 3.06 -24.39 3.36
C VAL A 426 1.78 -25.10 3.74
N LYS A 427 1.16 -25.85 2.80
CA LYS A 427 -0.06 -26.62 3.08
C LYS A 427 0.15 -27.62 4.21
N GLN A 428 1.23 -28.39 4.17
CA GLN A 428 1.54 -29.39 5.19
C GLN A 428 1.79 -28.74 6.58
N PHE A 429 2.47 -27.60 6.62
CA PHE A 429 2.68 -26.87 7.87
C PHE A 429 1.37 -26.31 8.43
N LEU A 430 0.50 -25.77 7.58
CA LEU A 430 -0.81 -25.25 8.00
C LEU A 430 -1.79 -26.36 8.41
N ALA A 431 -1.64 -27.58 7.88
CA ALA A 431 -2.52 -28.73 8.12
C ALA A 431 -2.65 -29.21 9.57
N GLY A 432 -1.79 -28.76 10.47
CA GLY A 432 -1.89 -29.10 11.90
C GLY A 432 -2.12 -27.90 12.78
N TYR A 433 -2.74 -26.86 12.23
CA TYR A 433 -3.58 -25.96 13.01
C TYR A 433 -5.00 -26.54 13.06
N ASP A 434 -5.35 -27.15 14.19
CA ASP A 434 -6.66 -27.77 14.46
C ASP A 434 -7.53 -26.93 15.42
N GLY A 435 -7.14 -25.67 15.64
CA GLY A 435 -7.78 -24.77 16.61
C GLY A 435 -7.34 -24.98 18.07
N SER A 436 -6.57 -26.03 18.38
CA SER A 436 -6.17 -26.30 19.78
C SER A 436 -4.97 -25.47 20.26
N ALA A 437 -4.13 -25.00 19.35
CA ALA A 437 -2.91 -24.26 19.65
C ALA A 437 -2.97 -22.84 19.07
N ALA A 438 -2.49 -21.87 19.84
CA ALA A 438 -2.35 -20.49 19.37
C ALA A 438 -1.19 -20.33 18.37
N THR A 439 -0.17 -21.18 18.49
CA THR A 439 1.06 -21.15 17.69
C THR A 439 1.52 -22.56 17.37
N ARG A 440 2.07 -22.75 16.17
CA ARG A 440 2.72 -24.00 15.77
C ARG A 440 4.23 -23.81 15.57
N THR A 441 5.02 -24.76 16.06
CA THR A 441 6.49 -24.77 15.94
C THR A 441 6.97 -25.78 14.89
N GLY A 442 8.26 -25.72 14.54
CA GLY A 442 8.92 -26.74 13.70
C GLY A 442 8.87 -26.48 12.19
N ALA A 443 8.37 -25.31 11.76
CA ALA A 443 8.30 -24.96 10.34
C ALA A 443 9.71 -24.96 9.70
N GLN A 444 10.69 -24.31 10.34
CA GLN A 444 12.07 -24.28 9.83
C GLN A 444 12.67 -25.69 9.65
N ALA A 445 12.56 -26.54 10.67
CA ALA A 445 13.10 -27.90 10.59
C ALA A 445 12.45 -28.73 9.46
N ALA A 446 11.15 -28.52 9.20
CA ALA A 446 10.46 -29.16 8.07
C ALA A 446 10.91 -28.59 6.72
N PHE A 447 11.20 -27.29 6.64
CA PHE A 447 11.74 -26.65 5.44
C PHE A 447 13.13 -27.19 5.07
N ASP A 448 14.02 -27.31 6.05
CA ASP A 448 15.41 -27.74 5.85
C ASP A 448 15.53 -29.19 5.30
N LEU A 449 14.47 -30.01 5.45
CA LEU A 449 14.42 -31.38 4.92
C LEU A 449 14.09 -31.45 3.42
N ILE A 450 13.71 -30.34 2.79
CA ILE A 450 13.24 -30.32 1.41
C ILE A 450 14.41 -29.99 0.47
N SER A 451 14.89 -31.02 -0.22
CA SER A 451 16.02 -30.91 -1.15
C SER A 451 15.76 -29.98 -2.33
N ALA A 452 14.50 -29.84 -2.79
CA ALA A 452 14.12 -28.98 -3.92
C ALA A 452 14.30 -27.47 -3.68
N PHE A 453 14.59 -27.04 -2.45
CA PHE A 453 14.87 -25.64 -2.15
C PHE A 453 16.34 -25.28 -2.30
N ASN A 454 17.21 -26.28 -2.22
CA ASN A 454 18.65 -26.09 -2.18
C ASN A 454 19.26 -26.36 -3.55
N ALA A 455 19.97 -25.36 -4.10
CA ALA A 455 20.84 -25.64 -5.21
C ALA A 455 22.13 -26.31 -4.70
N PRO A 456 22.73 -27.25 -5.45
CA PRO A 456 24.13 -27.60 -5.22
C PRO A 456 25.01 -26.35 -5.38
N THR A 457 26.27 -26.42 -4.97
CA THR A 457 27.21 -25.29 -5.04
C THR A 457 27.11 -24.55 -6.37
N ILE A 458 26.77 -23.26 -6.31
CA ILE A 458 26.58 -22.43 -7.50
C ILE A 458 27.93 -21.96 -8.00
N ASN A 459 28.24 -22.27 -9.25
CA ASN A 459 29.50 -21.89 -9.87
C ASN A 459 29.42 -20.50 -10.51
N ILE A 460 30.43 -19.67 -10.26
CA ILE A 460 30.70 -18.41 -10.95
C ILE A 460 32.02 -18.59 -11.70
N ALA A 461 31.97 -18.52 -13.03
CA ALA A 461 33.00 -19.06 -13.92
C ALA A 461 34.28 -18.21 -14.07
N THR A 462 34.22 -16.93 -13.67
CA THR A 462 35.36 -16.02 -13.49
C THR A 462 34.97 -14.98 -12.44
N ALA A 463 35.92 -14.45 -11.66
CA ALA A 463 35.64 -13.22 -10.93
C ALA A 463 35.33 -12.12 -11.97
N SER A 464 34.11 -11.63 -11.99
CA SER A 464 33.64 -10.70 -13.02
C SER A 464 32.48 -9.89 -12.47
N ASN A 465 32.57 -8.57 -12.61
CA ASN A 465 31.48 -7.65 -12.25
C ASN A 465 30.25 -7.79 -13.18
N SER A 466 30.36 -8.52 -14.30
CA SER A 466 29.26 -8.78 -15.23
C SER A 466 28.58 -10.14 -15.02
N ASP A 467 29.21 -11.08 -14.32
CA ASP A 467 28.62 -12.39 -14.05
C ASP A 467 28.08 -12.50 -12.62
N TYR A 468 26.78 -12.22 -12.49
CA TYR A 468 26.04 -12.26 -11.22
C TYR A 468 25.12 -13.47 -11.11
N ARG A 469 24.78 -13.81 -9.87
CA ARG A 469 23.76 -14.78 -9.46
C ARG A 469 22.75 -14.10 -8.54
N TYR A 470 21.52 -14.57 -8.50
CA TYR A 470 20.49 -14.11 -7.57
C TYR A 470 20.08 -15.25 -6.65
N LEU A 471 19.63 -14.93 -5.45
CA LEU A 471 18.94 -15.86 -4.56
C LEU A 471 17.54 -15.35 -4.29
N HIS A 472 16.61 -16.24 -3.97
CA HIS A 472 15.24 -15.87 -3.65
C HIS A 472 14.96 -16.15 -2.17
N GLY A 473 14.91 -15.11 -1.36
CA GLY A 473 14.56 -15.22 0.06
C GLY A 473 13.05 -15.13 0.25
N ARG A 474 12.44 -16.15 0.86
CA ARG A 474 10.99 -16.21 1.11
C ARG A 474 10.67 -16.46 2.57
N GLY A 475 9.67 -15.74 3.08
CA GLY A 475 9.19 -15.89 4.45
C GLY A 475 7.75 -16.39 4.51
N LEU A 476 7.48 -17.28 5.47
CA LEU A 476 6.15 -17.71 5.89
C LEU A 476 5.85 -17.08 7.26
N TYR A 477 4.85 -16.19 7.29
CA TYR A 477 4.32 -15.61 8.51
C TYR A 477 2.97 -16.24 8.82
N VAL A 478 2.73 -16.58 10.08
CA VAL A 478 1.43 -17.04 10.56
C VAL A 478 1.14 -16.32 11.86
N ASP A 479 0.05 -15.57 11.91
CA ASP A 479 -0.30 -14.79 13.08
C ASP A 479 -0.56 -15.70 14.29
N TYR A 480 -0.39 -15.15 15.48
CA TYR A 480 -0.84 -15.79 16.71
C TYR A 480 -2.37 -15.89 16.68
N LEU A 481 -2.90 -17.09 16.89
CA LEU A 481 -4.35 -17.31 16.87
C LEU A 481 -4.93 -16.97 18.24
N GLU A 482 -5.72 -15.89 18.31
CA GLU A 482 -6.52 -15.56 19.49
C GLU A 482 -7.71 -16.52 19.66
N ALA A 483 -8.40 -16.42 20.81
CA ALA A 483 -9.49 -17.32 21.19
C ALA A 483 -10.59 -17.43 20.10
N ASP A 484 -11.02 -16.32 19.51
CA ASP A 484 -12.07 -16.30 18.49
C ASP A 484 -11.66 -17.08 17.24
N ALA A 485 -10.42 -16.89 16.76
CA ALA A 485 -9.90 -17.64 15.62
C ALA A 485 -9.81 -19.15 15.92
N ARG A 486 -9.36 -19.53 17.12
CA ARG A 486 -9.30 -20.93 17.55
C ARG A 486 -10.69 -21.57 17.61
N THR A 487 -11.67 -20.85 18.15
CA THR A 487 -13.08 -21.29 18.18
C THR A 487 -13.61 -21.49 16.76
N LYS A 488 -13.40 -20.53 15.86
CA LYS A 488 -13.84 -20.66 14.46
C LYS A 488 -13.25 -21.89 13.77
N LEU A 489 -11.96 -22.17 13.98
CA LEU A 489 -11.33 -23.39 13.44
C LEU A 489 -11.97 -24.66 14.00
N GLY A 490 -12.25 -24.70 15.31
CA GLY A 490 -12.94 -25.83 15.95
C GLY A 490 -14.37 -26.02 15.44
N GLU A 491 -15.12 -24.94 15.23
CA GLU A 491 -16.46 -24.96 14.65
C GLU A 491 -16.45 -25.47 13.21
N THR A 492 -15.54 -24.95 12.37
CA THR A 492 -15.37 -25.41 10.98
C THR A 492 -15.07 -26.89 10.90
N LEU A 493 -14.18 -27.41 11.76
CA LEU A 493 -13.86 -28.84 11.79
C LEU A 493 -15.00 -29.72 12.31
N ALA A 494 -15.90 -29.16 13.12
CA ALA A 494 -17.07 -29.87 13.63
C ALA A 494 -18.25 -29.88 12.64
N ASP A 495 -18.28 -28.95 11.68
CA ASP A 495 -19.35 -28.80 10.69
C ASP A 495 -19.18 -29.76 9.49
N THR A 496 -19.47 -31.04 9.73
CA THR A 496 -19.23 -32.14 8.78
C THR A 496 -20.38 -32.47 7.84
N ASP A 497 -21.44 -31.66 7.86
CA ASP A 497 -22.65 -31.84 7.05
C ASP A 497 -22.32 -31.71 5.55
N ALA A 498 -23.22 -32.21 4.68
CA ALA A 498 -22.99 -32.21 3.24
C ALA A 498 -22.83 -30.79 2.65
N ASP A 499 -23.46 -29.80 3.27
CA ASP A 499 -23.38 -28.38 2.95
C ASP A 499 -22.55 -27.58 3.99
N GLY A 500 -21.88 -28.28 4.92
CA GLY A 500 -21.10 -27.67 6.01
C GLY A 500 -19.76 -27.11 5.56
N ASP A 501 -19.09 -26.37 6.44
CA ASP A 501 -17.77 -25.78 6.19
C ASP A 501 -16.65 -26.84 6.05
N CYS A 502 -16.85 -28.06 6.55
CA CYS A 502 -15.90 -29.18 6.37
C CYS A 502 -16.61 -30.52 6.08
N PRO A 503 -17.22 -30.69 4.89
CA PRO A 503 -18.02 -31.87 4.59
C PRO A 503 -17.23 -33.17 4.73
N THR A 504 -17.92 -34.23 5.19
CA THR A 504 -17.33 -35.55 5.40
C THR A 504 -16.53 -36.03 4.18
N GLY A 505 -15.24 -36.32 4.38
CA GLY A 505 -14.32 -36.77 3.32
C GLY A 505 -13.40 -35.67 2.75
N THR A 506 -13.63 -34.40 3.10
CA THR A 506 -12.70 -33.30 2.82
C THR A 506 -11.49 -33.40 3.76
N PRO A 507 -10.25 -33.26 3.25
CA PRO A 507 -9.08 -33.18 4.12
C PRO A 507 -9.19 -31.97 5.06
N ALA A 508 -8.95 -32.19 6.36
CA ALA A 508 -9.14 -31.17 7.39
C ALA A 508 -8.35 -29.88 7.10
N GLU A 509 -7.16 -30.01 6.49
CA GLU A 509 -6.33 -28.88 6.07
C GLU A 509 -7.02 -27.96 5.05
N GLU A 510 -7.82 -28.50 4.13
CA GLU A 510 -8.54 -27.70 3.14
C GLU A 510 -9.71 -26.94 3.77
N CYS A 511 -10.28 -27.47 4.85
CA CYS A 511 -11.33 -26.81 5.60
C CYS A 511 -10.81 -25.61 6.40
N VAL A 512 -9.63 -25.74 7.03
CA VAL A 512 -9.09 -24.70 7.94
C VAL A 512 -8.33 -23.60 7.22
N MET A 513 -7.67 -23.89 6.10
CA MET A 513 -6.83 -22.92 5.36
C MET A 513 -7.54 -21.59 5.02
N PRO A 514 -8.82 -21.55 4.60
CA PRO A 514 -9.55 -20.30 4.34
C PRO A 514 -9.70 -19.38 5.57
N PHE A 515 -9.56 -19.94 6.77
CA PHE A 515 -9.73 -19.27 8.06
C PHE A 515 -8.41 -19.07 8.82
N LEU A 516 -7.26 -19.41 8.22
CA LEU A 516 -5.93 -19.21 8.81
C LEU A 516 -5.28 -17.89 8.34
N PRO A 517 -4.77 -17.05 9.25
CA PRO A 517 -4.08 -15.80 8.94
C PRO A 517 -2.61 -16.05 8.61
N PHE A 518 -2.32 -16.53 7.40
CA PHE A 518 -0.95 -16.72 6.93
C PHE A 518 -0.60 -15.78 5.79
N THR A 519 0.68 -15.44 5.69
CA THR A 519 1.23 -14.59 4.63
C THR A 519 2.52 -15.22 4.10
N THR A 520 2.66 -15.31 2.77
CA THR A 520 3.89 -15.80 2.14
C THR A 520 4.54 -14.69 1.33
N VAL A 521 5.63 -14.12 1.83
CA VAL A 521 6.19 -12.87 1.30
C VAL A 521 7.55 -13.12 0.63
N ASN A 522 7.76 -12.57 -0.56
CA ASN A 522 9.09 -12.46 -1.15
C ASN A 522 9.89 -11.38 -0.40
N LEU A 523 10.90 -11.80 0.36
CA LEU A 523 11.71 -10.94 1.21
C LEU A 523 13.08 -10.64 0.61
N THR A 524 13.31 -10.99 -0.66
CA THR A 524 14.63 -10.89 -1.30
C THR A 524 15.26 -9.50 -1.21
N GLU A 525 14.47 -8.45 -1.38
CA GLU A 525 14.92 -7.05 -1.29
C GLU A 525 15.10 -6.53 0.15
N ILE A 526 14.50 -7.21 1.12
CA ILE A 526 14.36 -6.79 2.52
C ILE A 526 15.37 -7.51 3.41
N ALA A 527 15.64 -8.78 3.11
CA ALA A 527 16.55 -9.61 3.87
C ALA A 527 17.95 -9.00 3.92
N LYS A 528 18.62 -9.25 5.05
CA LYS A 528 20.03 -8.92 5.20
C LYS A 528 20.85 -10.01 4.53
N TRP A 529 21.69 -9.62 3.58
CA TRP A 529 22.55 -10.53 2.82
C TRP A 529 24.00 -10.38 3.26
N THR A 530 24.67 -11.50 3.52
CA THR A 530 26.06 -11.50 3.97
C THR A 530 26.86 -12.60 3.28
N ALA A 531 28.10 -12.27 2.90
CA ALA A 531 29.04 -13.26 2.39
C ALA A 531 29.89 -13.81 3.54
N SER A 532 30.04 -15.14 3.64
CA SER A 532 30.91 -15.73 4.65
C SER A 532 32.40 -15.40 4.42
N ASN A 533 32.78 -15.14 3.16
CA ASN A 533 34.10 -14.63 2.79
C ASN A 533 33.97 -13.50 1.76
N THR A 534 34.06 -12.25 2.24
CA THR A 534 33.98 -11.04 1.41
C THR A 534 35.18 -10.85 0.47
N ASN A 535 36.24 -11.67 0.59
CA ASN A 535 37.33 -11.71 -0.39
C ASN A 535 36.96 -12.56 -1.62
N VAL A 536 36.00 -13.48 -1.48
CA VAL A 536 35.56 -14.39 -2.55
C VAL A 536 34.27 -13.92 -3.19
N LEU A 537 33.31 -13.38 -2.42
CA LEU A 537 32.04 -12.86 -2.93
C LEU A 537 31.79 -11.42 -2.52
N THR A 538 31.16 -10.70 -3.43
CA THR A 538 30.40 -9.50 -3.13
C THR A 538 28.91 -9.84 -3.18
N VAL A 539 28.16 -9.42 -2.16
CA VAL A 539 26.71 -9.60 -2.10
C VAL A 539 26.04 -8.26 -1.89
N ASN A 540 25.01 -7.99 -2.66
CA ASN A 540 24.17 -6.83 -2.45
C ASN A 540 23.16 -7.13 -1.34
N SER A 541 23.17 -6.28 -0.31
CA SER A 541 22.24 -6.37 0.82
C SER A 541 21.38 -5.12 0.89
N GLY A 542 20.10 -5.33 1.21
CA GLY A 542 19.11 -4.37 1.70
C GLY A 542 19.10 -2.98 1.08
N ASN A 543 18.00 -2.60 0.42
CA ASN A 543 17.56 -1.20 0.27
C ASN A 543 16.23 -1.06 -0.52
N LEU A 544 15.45 -2.14 -0.77
CA LEU A 544 14.24 -2.10 -1.63
C LEU A 544 14.48 -1.27 -2.92
N LEU A 545 15.56 -1.57 -3.62
CA LEU A 545 16.08 -0.74 -4.72
C LEU A 545 15.51 -1.14 -6.08
N ALA A 546 14.98 -2.36 -6.19
CA ALA A 546 14.44 -2.89 -7.43
C ALA A 546 12.96 -3.24 -7.25
N SER A 547 12.12 -2.76 -8.18
CA SER A 547 10.73 -3.19 -8.32
C SER A 547 10.57 -4.40 -9.24
N ASP A 548 11.67 -4.86 -9.88
CA ASP A 548 11.68 -6.01 -10.78
C ASP A 548 12.19 -7.27 -10.05
N PRO A 549 11.31 -8.24 -9.75
CA PRO A 549 11.69 -9.48 -9.08
C PRO A 549 12.51 -10.44 -9.97
N LEU A 550 12.63 -10.19 -11.29
CA LEU A 550 13.52 -10.97 -12.15
C LEU A 550 15.00 -10.61 -11.93
N GLN A 551 15.26 -9.36 -11.53
CA GLN A 551 16.60 -8.82 -11.30
C GLN A 551 16.61 -8.05 -9.97
N PRO A 552 16.40 -8.74 -8.84
CA PRO A 552 16.41 -8.08 -7.55
C PRO A 552 17.78 -7.47 -7.30
N SER A 553 17.80 -6.29 -6.69
CA SER A 553 19.01 -5.69 -6.16
C SER A 553 19.50 -6.48 -4.95
N GLY A 554 18.60 -6.87 -4.05
CA GLY A 554 18.91 -7.75 -2.93
C GLY A 554 19.36 -9.13 -3.41
N SER A 555 20.23 -9.79 -2.64
CA SER A 555 20.83 -11.11 -2.91
C SER A 555 21.83 -11.20 -4.06
N ARG A 556 21.93 -10.17 -4.92
CA ARG A 556 22.79 -10.21 -6.11
C ARG A 556 24.23 -10.52 -5.69
N THR A 557 24.72 -11.66 -6.15
CA THR A 557 25.99 -12.29 -5.73
C THR A 557 26.96 -12.29 -6.88
N ILE A 558 28.19 -11.86 -6.63
CA ILE A 558 29.23 -11.69 -7.64
C ILE A 558 30.54 -12.27 -7.12
N GLY A 559 31.24 -12.99 -7.99
CA GLY A 559 32.56 -13.56 -7.68
C GLY A 559 33.66 -12.50 -7.72
N LYS A 560 34.46 -12.42 -6.64
CA LYS A 560 35.59 -11.50 -6.48
C LYS A 560 36.94 -12.17 -6.68
N THR A 561 37.13 -13.35 -6.14
CA THR A 561 38.40 -14.10 -6.24
C THR A 561 38.08 -15.59 -6.17
N ASN A 562 38.92 -16.41 -6.81
CA ASN A 562 38.78 -17.85 -6.76
C ASN A 562 38.73 -18.36 -5.31
N GLY A 563 37.75 -19.20 -5.02
CA GLY A 563 37.53 -19.73 -3.69
C GLY A 563 36.07 -20.11 -3.47
N THR A 564 35.78 -20.55 -2.26
CA THR A 564 34.43 -20.85 -1.79
C THR A 564 33.96 -19.80 -0.81
N SER A 565 32.67 -19.49 -0.86
CA SER A 565 31.99 -18.65 0.11
C SER A 565 30.51 -18.94 0.05
N ASN A 566 29.82 -18.68 1.14
CA ASN A 566 28.36 -18.73 1.17
C ASN A 566 27.83 -17.31 0.99
N ASN A 567 26.64 -17.18 0.39
CA ASN A 567 25.78 -16.02 0.57
C ASN A 567 24.61 -16.43 1.46
N SER A 568 24.46 -15.73 2.58
CA SER A 568 23.49 -16.01 3.63
C SER A 568 22.46 -14.89 3.69
N GLY A 569 21.18 -15.27 3.59
CA GLY A 569 20.05 -14.39 3.89
C GLY A 569 19.66 -14.52 5.36
N GLU A 570 19.36 -13.40 6.01
CA GLU A 570 18.95 -13.32 7.41
C GLU A 570 17.69 -12.46 7.53
N MET A 571 16.70 -12.97 8.26
CA MET A 571 15.48 -12.25 8.63
C MET A 571 15.20 -12.37 10.12
N ARG A 572 14.78 -11.28 10.76
CA ARG A 572 14.24 -11.32 12.12
C ARG A 572 12.85 -11.94 12.10
N ARG A 573 12.49 -12.60 13.21
CA ARG A 573 11.21 -13.27 13.36
C ARG A 573 10.04 -12.30 13.51
N SER A 574 10.21 -11.20 14.24
CA SER A 574 9.15 -10.22 14.53
C SER A 574 8.92 -9.21 13.39
N SER A 575 7.96 -8.30 13.59
CA SER A 575 7.68 -7.16 12.70
C SER A 575 8.92 -6.35 12.34
N SER A 576 9.91 -6.29 13.24
CA SER A 576 11.19 -5.61 13.01
C SER A 576 12.01 -6.15 11.83
N GLY A 577 11.76 -7.38 11.39
CA GLY A 577 12.39 -7.98 10.22
C GLY A 577 11.90 -7.39 8.90
N VAL A 578 10.65 -6.97 8.83
CA VAL A 578 10.01 -6.40 7.63
C VAL A 578 9.97 -4.87 7.68
N ALA A 579 10.06 -4.29 8.88
CA ALA A 579 10.05 -2.85 9.12
C ALA A 579 11.37 -2.17 8.68
N ILE A 580 11.36 -1.56 7.49
CA ILE A 580 12.49 -0.79 6.97
C ILE A 580 12.26 0.70 7.18
N ASN A 581 13.27 1.39 7.73
CA ASN A 581 13.30 2.85 7.75
C ASN A 581 14.73 3.35 7.49
N ALA A 582 14.95 3.94 6.31
CA ALA A 582 16.24 4.43 5.84
C ALA A 582 16.73 5.69 6.59
N SER A 583 15.89 6.33 7.40
CA SER A 583 16.33 7.38 8.34
C SER A 583 16.91 6.82 9.65
N MET A 584 16.72 5.53 9.92
CA MET A 584 17.08 4.85 11.17
C MET A 584 18.07 3.71 10.90
N THR A 585 19.13 3.99 10.14
CA THR A 585 20.08 2.97 9.61
C THR A 585 20.91 2.25 10.68
N THR A 586 21.09 2.85 11.85
CA THR A 586 21.82 2.25 12.98
C THR A 586 20.96 1.27 13.80
N LEU A 587 19.65 1.21 13.53
CA LEU A 587 18.66 0.46 14.29
C LEU A 587 18.26 -0.83 13.57
N ALA A 588 18.82 -1.94 14.02
CA ALA A 588 18.54 -3.24 13.42
C ALA A 588 17.19 -3.82 13.90
N GLY A 589 17.00 -4.02 15.20
CA GLY A 589 15.73 -4.42 15.86
C GLY A 589 15.21 -3.33 16.81
N VAL A 590 14.04 -3.57 17.43
CA VAL A 590 13.41 -2.60 18.36
C VAL A 590 13.46 -3.04 19.82
N ASP A 591 13.76 -4.32 20.08
CA ASP A 591 14.20 -4.80 21.39
C ASP A 591 15.36 -5.84 21.30
N PRO A 592 15.96 -6.24 22.44
CA PRO A 592 17.06 -7.20 22.44
C PRO A 592 16.69 -8.61 21.94
N ASN A 593 15.46 -9.06 22.19
CA ASN A 593 14.98 -10.38 21.77
C ASN A 593 14.87 -10.43 20.24
N ASP A 594 14.29 -9.39 19.63
CA ASP A 594 14.20 -9.21 18.18
C ASP A 594 15.56 -9.35 17.47
N ASN A 595 16.62 -8.82 18.08
CA ASN A 595 17.96 -8.87 17.50
C ASN A 595 18.59 -10.27 17.58
N SER A 596 18.12 -11.11 18.48
CA SER A 596 18.62 -12.48 18.66
C SER A 596 17.76 -13.53 17.96
N GLU A 597 16.46 -13.26 17.76
CA GLU A 597 15.52 -14.16 17.09
C GLU A 597 15.55 -13.95 15.57
N VAL A 598 16.60 -14.48 14.95
CA VAL A 598 16.78 -14.48 13.49
C VAL A 598 16.72 -15.89 12.91
N THR A 599 16.21 -15.97 11.69
CA THR A 599 16.30 -17.16 10.85
C THR A 599 17.27 -16.87 9.71
N ILE A 600 18.18 -17.81 9.47
CA ILE A 600 19.25 -17.69 8.47
C ILE A 600 19.21 -18.91 7.56
N ASP A 601 19.40 -18.68 6.26
CA ASP A 601 19.61 -19.73 5.28
C ASP A 601 20.73 -19.30 4.31
N SER A 602 21.49 -20.27 3.78
CA SER A 602 22.77 -20.04 3.10
C SER A 602 22.93 -20.89 1.85
N GLN A 603 23.31 -20.24 0.76
CA GLN A 603 23.69 -20.91 -0.49
C GLN A 603 25.21 -20.90 -0.65
N ALA A 604 25.80 -22.07 -0.92
CA ALA A 604 27.22 -22.20 -1.21
C ALA A 604 27.53 -21.76 -2.65
N PHE A 605 28.63 -21.03 -2.82
CA PHE A 605 29.19 -20.64 -4.11
C PHE A 605 30.64 -21.08 -4.26
N GLN A 606 31.00 -21.41 -5.49
CA GLN A 606 32.37 -21.61 -5.92
C GLN A 606 32.68 -20.58 -7.02
N VAL A 607 33.66 -19.73 -6.76
CA VAL A 607 34.24 -18.85 -7.76
C VAL A 607 35.47 -19.56 -8.32
N GLY A 608 35.51 -19.75 -9.63
CA GLY A 608 36.62 -20.38 -10.34
C GLY A 608 36.95 -19.63 -11.63
N GLY A 609 38.00 -20.05 -12.34
CA GLY A 609 38.45 -19.44 -13.61
C GLY A 609 39.78 -18.67 -13.50
N SER A 610 40.35 -18.24 -14.62
CA SER A 610 41.49 -17.32 -14.60
C SER A 610 41.00 -15.93 -14.18
N THR A 611 41.41 -15.47 -12.99
CA THR A 611 41.14 -14.10 -12.57
C THR A 611 42.13 -13.16 -13.25
N GLY A 612 41.61 -12.07 -13.83
CA GLY A 612 42.46 -10.94 -14.20
C GLY A 612 42.93 -10.19 -12.94
N GLY A 613 43.69 -9.13 -13.13
CA GLY A 613 44.10 -8.30 -12.02
C GLY A 613 42.92 -7.58 -11.37
N THR A 614 43.08 -7.21 -10.10
CA THR A 614 42.05 -6.54 -9.30
C THR A 614 42.61 -5.31 -8.63
N PHE A 615 41.77 -4.30 -8.39
CA PHE A 615 42.10 -3.08 -7.65
C PHE A 615 40.83 -2.44 -7.09
N ASP A 616 40.98 -1.49 -6.17
CA ASP A 616 39.89 -0.80 -5.51
C ASP A 616 39.91 0.70 -5.82
N VAL A 617 38.74 1.35 -5.82
CA VAL A 617 38.58 2.79 -5.98
C VAL A 617 37.74 3.36 -4.84
N ARG A 618 38.39 4.12 -3.97
CA ARG A 618 37.72 4.90 -2.93
C ARG A 618 37.32 6.24 -3.49
N VAL A 619 36.02 6.52 -3.45
CA VAL A 619 35.48 7.83 -3.82
C VAL A 619 35.10 8.59 -2.55
N THR A 620 35.57 9.83 -2.44
CA THR A 620 35.27 10.75 -1.35
C THR A 620 34.60 12.01 -1.91
N GLY A 621 33.45 12.40 -1.32
CA GLY A 621 32.56 13.40 -1.92
C GLY A 621 31.72 12.84 -3.08
N GLY A 622 31.18 13.71 -3.94
CA GLY A 622 30.56 13.30 -5.21
C GLY A 622 29.09 12.87 -5.14
N GLY A 623 28.31 13.34 -4.16
CA GLY A 623 26.85 13.15 -4.17
C GLY A 623 26.34 11.74 -3.84
N GLY A 624 25.23 11.34 -4.50
CA GLY A 624 24.33 10.27 -4.06
C GLY A 624 24.91 8.85 -4.06
N ASN A 625 25.69 8.48 -5.08
CA ASN A 625 26.56 7.29 -5.13
C ASN A 625 27.26 7.27 -6.52
N PRO A 626 28.48 7.84 -6.68
CA PRO A 626 29.11 7.89 -7.99
C PRO A 626 29.44 6.47 -8.49
N PHE A 627 29.31 6.25 -9.80
CA PHE A 627 29.74 5.00 -10.43
C PHE A 627 31.19 5.09 -10.89
N VAL A 628 31.87 3.95 -10.89
CA VAL A 628 33.25 3.81 -11.36
C VAL A 628 33.25 2.73 -12.43
N PHE A 629 33.89 2.99 -13.56
CA PHE A 629 34.15 2.01 -14.60
C PHE A 629 35.65 1.95 -14.86
N ALA A 630 36.21 0.76 -15.06
CA ALA A 630 37.61 0.54 -15.40
C ALA A 630 37.77 0.23 -16.88
N THR A 631 38.85 0.73 -17.47
CA THR A 631 39.34 0.35 -18.79
C THR A 631 40.81 -0.04 -18.66
N VAL A 632 41.12 -1.32 -18.85
CA VAL A 632 42.48 -1.87 -18.78
C VAL A 632 42.61 -2.90 -19.88
N THR A 633 43.55 -2.69 -20.82
CA THR A 633 43.81 -3.62 -21.94
C THR A 633 42.54 -3.94 -22.76
N SER A 634 42.03 -5.17 -22.71
CA SER A 634 40.82 -5.61 -23.43
C SER A 634 39.51 -5.31 -22.69
N ASP A 635 39.57 -5.00 -21.39
CA ASP A 635 38.41 -4.54 -20.63
C ASP A 635 38.17 -3.06 -20.91
N VAL A 636 36.98 -2.73 -21.43
CA VAL A 636 36.56 -1.36 -21.75
C VAL A 636 35.28 -1.03 -20.99
N ASN A 637 35.29 0.07 -20.25
CA ASN A 637 34.17 0.56 -19.42
C ASN A 637 33.50 -0.53 -18.57
N ARG A 638 34.31 -1.39 -17.95
CA ARG A 638 33.83 -2.41 -17.01
C ARG A 638 33.47 -1.76 -15.69
N GLU A 639 32.21 -1.82 -15.29
CA GLU A 639 31.78 -1.26 -14.01
C GLU A 639 32.54 -1.88 -12.84
N CYS A 640 33.00 -1.05 -11.91
CA CYS A 640 33.54 -1.41 -10.62
C CYS A 640 32.43 -1.27 -9.59
N LEU A 641 32.14 -2.35 -8.88
CA LEU A 641 30.96 -2.42 -8.03
C LEU A 641 31.30 -1.97 -6.62
N LYS A 642 30.38 -1.24 -5.98
CA LYS A 642 30.54 -0.77 -4.60
C LYS A 642 29.65 -1.55 -3.65
N PRO A 643 30.18 -2.56 -2.93
CA PRO A 643 29.48 -3.15 -1.80
C PRO A 643 29.14 -2.08 -0.74
N ALA A 644 28.06 -2.28 0.00
CA ALA A 644 27.61 -1.35 1.02
C ALA A 644 28.70 -1.13 2.09
N GLY A 645 29.12 0.12 2.30
CA GLY A 645 30.13 0.49 3.29
C GLY A 645 31.58 0.22 2.87
N THR A 646 31.85 -0.15 1.61
CA THR A 646 33.21 -0.42 1.11
C THR A 646 33.59 0.47 -0.09
N ASP A 647 34.83 0.29 -0.57
CA ASP A 647 35.33 0.91 -1.80
C ASP A 647 34.76 0.20 -3.05
N HIS A 648 34.86 0.85 -4.22
CA HIS A 648 34.48 0.21 -5.49
C HIS A 648 35.52 -0.83 -5.87
N HIS A 649 35.10 -2.06 -6.07
CA HIS A 649 35.97 -3.16 -6.44
C HIS A 649 35.95 -3.40 -7.95
N CYS A 650 37.12 -3.26 -8.57
CA CYS A 650 37.34 -3.48 -10.00
C CYS A 650 37.97 -4.86 -10.23
N VAL A 651 37.31 -5.68 -11.04
CA VAL A 651 37.81 -7.02 -11.43
C VAL A 651 37.95 -7.08 -12.95
N LEU A 652 39.16 -7.39 -13.42
CA LEU A 652 39.45 -7.55 -14.84
C LEU A 652 39.17 -8.97 -15.32
N SER A 653 38.84 -9.10 -16.61
CA SER A 653 38.67 -10.36 -17.32
C SER A 653 39.96 -11.19 -17.28
N GLY A 654 39.81 -12.52 -17.26
CA GLY A 654 40.95 -13.45 -17.24
C GLY A 654 41.95 -13.19 -18.37
N GLY A 655 43.24 -13.11 -18.02
CA GLY A 655 44.33 -12.77 -18.94
C GLY A 655 44.83 -11.32 -18.86
N ASN A 656 44.02 -10.42 -18.28
CA ASN A 656 44.40 -9.01 -18.06
C ASN A 656 45.08 -8.87 -16.69
N ASN A 657 46.36 -9.23 -16.57
CA ASN A 657 47.11 -9.17 -15.31
C ASN A 657 47.67 -7.77 -15.04
N LEU A 658 47.57 -7.29 -13.80
CA LEU A 658 48.21 -6.06 -13.33
C LEU A 658 49.66 -6.36 -12.85
N PRO A 659 50.61 -5.41 -12.95
CA PRO A 659 50.43 -4.00 -13.27
C PRO A 659 50.28 -3.70 -14.76
N GLN A 660 49.33 -2.82 -15.10
CA GLN A 660 49.13 -2.30 -16.47
C GLN A 660 48.75 -0.82 -16.43
N SER A 661 48.99 -0.09 -17.52
CA SER A 661 48.35 1.21 -17.72
C SER A 661 46.84 1.02 -17.88
N GLY A 662 46.06 1.97 -17.38
CA GLY A 662 44.60 1.90 -17.47
C GLY A 662 43.95 3.23 -17.14
N SER A 663 42.64 3.29 -17.30
CA SER A 663 41.84 4.44 -16.89
C SER A 663 40.64 4.00 -16.06
N ILE A 664 40.14 4.93 -15.27
CA ILE A 664 38.81 4.85 -14.69
C ILE A 664 37.93 5.94 -15.31
N LEU A 665 36.66 5.65 -15.50
CA LEU A 665 35.63 6.59 -15.85
C LEU A 665 34.70 6.72 -14.64
N LEU A 666 34.56 7.93 -14.12
CA LEU A 666 33.67 8.26 -13.02
C LEU A 666 32.40 8.87 -13.61
N SER A 667 31.23 8.52 -13.08
CA SER A 667 29.96 9.14 -13.45
C SER A 667 29.04 9.28 -12.23
N ASN A 668 27.89 9.95 -12.41
CA ASN A 668 26.86 10.10 -11.38
C ASN A 668 27.36 10.76 -10.08
N TYR A 669 28.37 11.64 -10.19
CA TYR A 669 28.93 12.38 -9.07
C TYR A 669 28.11 13.65 -8.76
N TRP A 670 26.79 13.53 -8.72
CA TRP A 670 25.85 14.64 -8.48
C TRP A 670 24.87 14.28 -7.37
N LEU A 671 24.22 15.31 -6.81
CA LEU A 671 23.14 15.15 -5.83
C LEU A 671 21.94 15.99 -6.26
N GLU A 672 20.81 15.34 -6.50
CA GLU A 672 19.52 16.03 -6.65
C GLU A 672 18.74 15.89 -5.35
N ASP A 673 18.46 17.03 -4.72
CA ASP A 673 17.60 17.12 -3.55
C ASP A 673 16.49 18.17 -3.78
N THR A 674 15.79 18.56 -2.71
CA THR A 674 14.80 19.64 -2.78
C THR A 674 15.07 20.66 -1.70
N VAL A 675 14.81 21.93 -1.99
CA VAL A 675 14.91 23.02 -1.01
C VAL A 675 13.71 23.96 -1.14
N ASN A 676 13.19 24.40 0.01
CA ASN A 676 12.15 25.41 0.02
C ASN A 676 12.70 26.75 -0.47
N ARG A 677 12.15 27.25 -1.59
CA ARG A 677 12.56 28.50 -2.20
C ARG A 677 11.34 29.27 -2.68
N SER A 678 11.38 30.59 -2.52
CA SER A 678 10.41 31.49 -3.14
C SER A 678 10.64 31.49 -4.66
N ILE A 679 9.63 31.07 -5.43
CA ILE A 679 9.68 30.97 -6.89
C ILE A 679 8.40 31.54 -7.50
N THR A 680 8.56 32.18 -8.65
CA THR A 680 7.45 32.71 -9.45
C THR A 680 7.20 31.81 -10.65
N GLY A 681 5.97 31.31 -10.80
CA GLY A 681 5.54 30.48 -11.92
C GLY A 681 4.31 31.06 -12.63
N ASN A 682 4.13 30.71 -13.91
CA ASN A 682 2.90 31.00 -14.63
C ASN A 682 1.95 29.78 -14.53
N CYS A 683 0.99 29.86 -13.62
CA CYS A 683 0.09 28.76 -13.29
C CYS A 683 -1.32 29.05 -13.79
N GLY A 684 -1.82 28.28 -14.76
CA GLY A 684 -3.14 28.52 -15.36
C GLY A 684 -3.30 29.92 -15.96
N GLY A 685 -2.23 30.51 -16.51
CA GLY A 685 -2.24 31.86 -17.11
C GLY A 685 -2.05 33.02 -16.12
N ARG A 686 -1.80 32.74 -14.83
CA ARG A 686 -1.52 33.76 -13.80
C ARG A 686 -0.10 33.62 -13.27
N SER A 687 0.58 34.76 -13.10
CA SER A 687 1.88 34.79 -12.41
C SER A 687 1.68 34.71 -10.90
N VAL A 688 2.21 33.67 -10.27
CA VAL A 688 2.07 33.41 -8.83
C VAL A 688 3.45 33.21 -8.22
N THR A 689 3.70 33.87 -7.08
CA THR A 689 4.92 33.67 -6.29
C THR A 689 4.59 32.93 -5.01
N ASP A 690 5.23 31.80 -4.78
CA ASP A 690 5.01 30.95 -3.60
C ASP A 690 6.31 30.32 -3.13
N THR A 691 6.37 29.94 -1.85
CA THR A 691 7.49 29.19 -1.29
C THR A 691 7.14 27.71 -1.30
N ILE A 692 7.75 26.99 -2.24
CA ILE A 692 7.51 25.56 -2.45
C ILE A 692 8.84 24.80 -2.48
N ALA A 693 8.77 23.47 -2.37
CA ALA A 693 9.93 22.60 -2.53
C ALA A 693 10.39 22.60 -3.99
N VAL A 694 11.51 23.25 -4.29
CA VAL A 694 12.11 23.32 -5.62
C VAL A 694 13.21 22.27 -5.75
N PRO A 695 13.21 21.41 -6.78
CA PRO A 695 14.34 20.54 -7.08
C PRO A 695 15.63 21.33 -7.22
N ARG A 696 16.68 20.85 -6.57
CA ARG A 696 18.01 21.46 -6.55
C ARG A 696 19.03 20.41 -6.93
N PHE A 697 19.93 20.76 -7.85
CA PHE A 697 20.97 19.87 -8.35
C PHE A 697 22.34 20.44 -7.98
N ARG A 698 23.10 19.67 -7.18
CA ARG A 698 24.50 19.94 -6.86
C ARG A 698 25.36 19.06 -7.74
N ASN A 699 26.11 19.69 -8.63
CA ASN A 699 27.11 19.02 -9.42
C ASN A 699 28.46 19.05 -8.70
N TYR A 700 29.25 17.99 -8.84
CA TYR A 700 30.59 17.92 -8.28
C TYR A 700 31.61 17.76 -9.39
N GLU A 701 32.83 18.19 -9.16
CA GLU A 701 33.96 18.00 -10.06
C GLU A 701 35.06 17.18 -9.37
N LEU A 702 35.75 16.36 -10.15
CA LEU A 702 36.87 15.58 -9.66
C LEU A 702 38.09 16.50 -9.47
N THR A 703 38.55 16.66 -8.24
CA THR A 703 39.69 17.54 -7.90
C THR A 703 40.99 16.79 -7.68
N SER A 704 40.91 15.51 -7.34
CA SER A 704 42.08 14.68 -7.10
C SER A 704 41.82 13.23 -7.47
N ALA A 705 42.84 12.59 -8.03
CA ALA A 705 42.86 11.15 -8.25
C ALA A 705 44.29 10.64 -8.15
N SER A 706 44.55 9.64 -7.32
CA SER A 706 45.90 9.09 -7.14
C SER A 706 45.89 7.60 -6.84
N VAL A 707 46.97 6.90 -7.21
CA VAL A 707 47.20 5.48 -6.91
C VAL A 707 48.61 5.32 -6.37
N GLY A 708 48.76 4.71 -5.18
CA GLY A 708 50.08 4.55 -4.54
C GLY A 708 50.86 5.86 -4.34
N GLY A 709 50.17 7.00 -4.17
CA GLY A 709 50.79 8.33 -4.04
C GLY A 709 51.17 8.99 -5.36
N VAL A 710 50.94 8.35 -6.51
CA VAL A 710 51.14 8.93 -7.84
C VAL A 710 49.83 9.48 -8.37
N ASN A 711 49.83 10.75 -8.80
CA ASN A 711 48.63 11.39 -9.36
C ASN A 711 48.28 10.80 -10.72
N GLY A 712 47.00 10.51 -10.92
CA GLY A 712 46.43 10.21 -12.23
C GLY A 712 46.26 11.48 -13.07
N ILE A 713 46.23 11.31 -14.38
CA ILE A 713 45.91 12.40 -15.31
C ILE A 713 44.40 12.49 -15.40
N ILE A 714 43.81 13.50 -14.76
CA ILE A 714 42.39 13.80 -14.84
C ILE A 714 42.09 14.37 -16.22
N GLY A 715 41.25 13.67 -16.98
CA GLY A 715 40.75 14.12 -18.27
C GLY A 715 39.74 15.25 -18.12
N LEU A 716 39.50 15.98 -19.20
CA LEU A 716 38.40 16.94 -19.22
C LEU A 716 37.07 16.21 -19.00
N PRO A 717 36.20 16.69 -18.10
CA PRO A 717 34.86 16.15 -17.98
C PRO A 717 34.15 16.25 -19.33
N SER A 718 33.29 15.28 -19.64
CA SER A 718 32.30 15.41 -20.72
C SER A 718 31.22 16.39 -20.25
N ASN A 719 31.60 17.66 -20.13
CA ASN A 719 30.92 18.68 -19.34
C ASN A 719 29.59 19.11 -19.97
N ASP A 720 28.53 18.40 -19.64
CA ASP A 720 27.16 18.79 -19.98
C ASP A 720 26.42 19.43 -18.79
N ASN A 721 27.02 19.48 -17.58
CA ASN A 721 26.37 19.88 -16.32
C ASN A 721 25.03 19.15 -16.09
N LYS A 722 24.92 17.91 -16.57
CA LYS A 722 23.73 17.08 -16.50
C LYS A 722 24.00 15.81 -15.73
N VAL A 723 22.94 15.03 -15.52
CA VAL A 723 23.01 13.71 -14.88
C VAL A 723 23.94 12.72 -15.58
N SER A 724 24.25 12.95 -16.86
CA SER A 724 25.11 12.12 -17.72
C SER A 724 26.59 12.47 -17.68
N GLU A 725 27.01 13.42 -16.83
CA GLU A 725 28.40 13.86 -16.81
C GLU A 725 29.36 12.74 -16.41
N THR A 726 30.49 12.65 -17.13
CA THR A 726 31.54 11.66 -16.85
C THR A 726 32.92 12.30 -16.85
N THR A 727 33.80 11.82 -15.99
CA THR A 727 35.21 12.27 -15.91
C THR A 727 36.11 11.05 -15.97
N SER A 728 37.05 11.04 -16.92
CA SER A 728 38.05 9.98 -17.03
C SER A 728 39.32 10.34 -16.26
N VAL A 729 39.99 9.35 -15.69
CA VAL A 729 41.33 9.49 -15.11
C VAL A 729 42.21 8.40 -15.65
N THR A 730 43.36 8.77 -16.21
CA THR A 730 44.34 7.82 -16.75
C THR A 730 45.51 7.64 -15.79
N PHE A 731 45.93 6.40 -15.59
CA PHE A 731 47.08 6.01 -14.79
C PHE A 731 48.12 5.29 -15.65
N THR A 732 49.39 5.64 -15.47
CA THR A 732 50.51 5.00 -16.17
C THR A 732 50.74 3.55 -15.72
N SER A 733 50.35 3.23 -14.49
CA SER A 733 50.36 1.87 -13.95
C SER A 733 49.36 1.74 -12.79
N ILE A 734 48.52 0.71 -12.85
CA ILE A 734 47.65 0.28 -11.76
C ILE A 734 48.18 -1.06 -11.29
N ALA A 735 48.64 -1.17 -10.05
CA ALA A 735 49.18 -2.42 -9.51
C ALA A 735 48.07 -3.39 -9.05
N GLN A 736 48.42 -4.67 -8.95
CA GLN A 736 47.54 -5.67 -8.34
C GLN A 736 47.21 -5.29 -6.89
N GLY A 737 45.92 -5.26 -6.56
CA GLY A 737 45.41 -4.87 -5.24
C GLY A 737 45.61 -3.39 -4.91
N ALA A 738 45.86 -2.53 -5.90
CA ALA A 738 46.04 -1.11 -5.65
C ALA A 738 44.74 -0.44 -5.17
N LEU A 739 44.89 0.62 -4.36
CA LEU A 739 43.79 1.50 -3.99
C LEU A 739 43.95 2.84 -4.70
N ILE A 740 42.96 3.20 -5.51
CA ILE A 740 42.82 4.50 -6.14
C ILE A 740 41.99 5.39 -5.23
N LEU A 741 42.49 6.58 -4.91
CA LEU A 741 41.78 7.59 -4.14
C LEU A 741 41.27 8.67 -5.10
N ALA A 742 39.95 8.83 -5.20
CA ALA A 742 39.29 9.86 -6.00
C ALA A 742 38.52 10.84 -5.09
N GLY A 743 38.85 12.12 -5.18
CA GLY A 743 38.26 13.19 -4.36
C GLY A 743 37.46 14.18 -5.20
N PHE A 744 36.22 14.43 -4.80
CA PHE A 744 35.30 15.37 -5.44
C PHE A 744 35.02 16.59 -4.57
N SER A 745 34.85 17.75 -5.20
CA SER A 745 34.31 18.96 -4.57
C SER A 745 33.11 19.48 -5.34
N GLU A 746 32.22 20.22 -4.67
CA GLU A 746 31.11 20.88 -5.35
C GLU A 746 31.63 21.87 -6.39
N GLN A 747 31.14 21.77 -7.62
CA GLN A 747 31.60 22.58 -8.76
C GLN A 747 31.16 24.03 -8.62
N ALA A 748 32.00 24.97 -9.08
CA ALA A 748 31.62 26.37 -9.16
C ALA A 748 30.35 26.58 -10.01
N GLY A 749 29.34 27.25 -9.45
CA GLY A 749 28.03 27.47 -10.09
C GLY A 749 26.94 26.48 -9.68
N SER A 750 27.28 25.43 -8.94
CA SER A 750 26.30 24.63 -8.18
C SER A 750 25.94 25.30 -6.85
N PRO A 751 24.70 25.10 -6.34
CA PRO A 751 23.62 24.31 -6.93
C PRO A 751 22.85 25.04 -8.05
N SER A 752 22.38 24.28 -9.05
CA SER A 752 21.36 24.73 -10.01
C SER A 752 19.96 24.38 -9.51
N TYR A 753 18.95 25.10 -10.00
CA TYR A 753 17.56 24.98 -9.52
C TYR A 753 16.62 24.73 -10.70
N ALA A 754 15.62 23.88 -10.48
CA ALA A 754 14.59 23.66 -11.48
C ALA A 754 13.72 24.91 -11.63
N THR A 755 13.22 25.13 -12.85
CA THR A 755 12.20 26.15 -13.11
C THR A 755 10.84 25.49 -13.28
N ILE A 756 9.76 26.23 -13.07
CA ILE A 756 8.41 25.70 -13.25
C ILE A 756 8.13 25.58 -14.75
N ALA A 757 7.79 24.38 -15.20
CA ALA A 757 7.34 24.12 -16.57
C ALA A 757 5.84 24.41 -16.69
N THR A 758 5.02 23.77 -15.85
CA THR A 758 3.58 24.01 -15.74
C THR A 758 3.13 23.91 -14.29
N CYS A 759 2.01 24.54 -13.94
CA CYS A 759 1.41 24.48 -12.62
C CYS A 759 -0.06 24.95 -12.65
N SER A 760 -0.81 24.64 -11.60
CA SER A 760 -2.14 25.19 -11.33
C SER A 760 -2.11 26.08 -10.09
N THR A 761 -3.23 26.77 -9.81
CA THR A 761 -3.38 27.58 -8.61
C THR A 761 -4.46 27.03 -7.69
N ASN A 762 -4.41 27.37 -6.41
CA ASN A 762 -5.53 27.14 -5.48
C ASN A 762 -6.74 28.01 -5.86
N GLY A 763 -7.90 27.77 -5.23
CA GLY A 763 -9.11 28.60 -5.45
C GLY A 763 -8.92 30.10 -5.18
N GLY A 764 -7.89 30.48 -4.41
CA GLY A 764 -7.49 31.87 -4.17
C GLY A 764 -6.47 32.46 -5.17
N GLY A 765 -5.96 31.68 -6.12
CA GLY A 765 -5.03 32.16 -7.16
C GLY A 765 -3.63 32.57 -6.67
N ASN A 766 -3.26 32.28 -5.41
CA ASN A 766 -2.04 32.78 -4.77
C ASN A 766 -1.08 31.69 -4.29
N LYS A 767 -1.42 30.42 -4.48
CA LYS A 767 -0.57 29.26 -4.16
C LYS A 767 -0.32 28.42 -5.39
N ILE A 768 0.89 27.90 -5.53
CA ILE A 768 1.27 27.02 -6.62
C ILE A 768 0.87 25.59 -6.26
N ILE A 769 0.04 24.97 -7.10
CA ILE A 769 -0.40 23.58 -6.95
C ILE A 769 0.11 22.76 -8.14
N ASN A 770 0.49 21.50 -7.88
CA ASN A 770 0.93 20.52 -8.87
C ASN A 770 2.01 21.05 -9.84
N PRO A 771 3.13 21.63 -9.36
CA PRO A 771 4.19 22.09 -10.23
C PRO A 771 4.84 20.92 -10.96
N THR A 772 4.95 21.04 -12.28
CA THR A 772 5.89 20.27 -13.10
C THR A 772 7.14 21.11 -13.31
N TRP A 773 8.29 20.44 -13.44
CA TRP A 773 9.59 21.08 -13.38
C TRP A 773 10.31 20.95 -14.72
N ASN A 774 10.87 22.06 -15.20
CA ASN A 774 11.95 22.04 -16.18
C ASN A 774 13.27 21.93 -15.42
N LYS A 775 13.91 20.77 -15.53
CA LYS A 775 15.18 20.46 -14.87
C LYS A 775 16.31 20.61 -15.90
N PRO A 776 17.12 21.70 -15.85
CA PRO A 776 18.14 21.96 -16.86
C PRO A 776 19.27 20.90 -16.88
N TRP A 777 19.38 20.08 -15.83
CA TRP A 777 20.35 19.00 -15.68
C TRP A 777 19.87 17.64 -16.22
N LEU A 778 18.68 17.55 -16.83
CA LEU A 778 18.19 16.33 -17.49
C LEU A 778 18.45 16.31 -19.01
#